data_AF-A0A6J2F0Y1-F1
#
_entry.id   AF-A0A6J2F0Y1-F1
#
_cell.length_a   1.000
_cell.length_b   1.000
_cell.length_c   1.000
_cell.angle_alpha   90.00
_cell.angle_beta   90.00
_cell.angle_gamma   90.00
#
_symmetry.space_group_name_H-M   'P 1'
#
loop_
_entity.id
_entity.type
_entity.pdbx_description
1 polymer ?
#
loop_
_entity_poly.entity_id
_entity_poly.type
_entity_poly.pdbx_seq_one_letter_code
_entity_poly.pdbx_strand_id
1 'polypeptide(L)'
;MLHLLALFLHCLPLASGDYDICKSWVTTDEGPTWEFYACQPKVMRLKDYVKVKVEPSGITCGDPPERFCSHENPYLCSNECDASNPDLAHPPRLMFDKEDEGLATYWQSVTWSRYPSPLEANITLSWNKSVELTDDVVVTFEYGRPTVMVLEKSLDNGRTWQPYQFYAEDCMEAFGMVARRARDLSSSGAHRVLCTEEYSRWAGSKKEKHVRFEVRDRLAIFAGPDLRNMGNLYTRLESAKGLKEFFTLTDLRMRLLRPALGGTYVQRENLYKYFYAISNIEVIGRCKCNLHANLCSVREGSLQCECEHNTTGPDCGKCKRNFRTRSWRAGSYLPLPHGSPNACAAAGSAVGSVGRPRKDPVPKAPLATVAMRGVPSTPAPSTSTGRAPMAPSTPQPKEWIRSSTAAPLGESSPWPQTPSSAEAVGTSATALAPAPASKPFQLKPKSAQVVPIEEFQDCECYGHSNRCSYIDFLNVVTCVSCKHNTRGQHCQHCRLGYYRNGSAELDDENVCIECNCNQIGSVHDRCNETGFCECREGAAGPKCDDCLPTHYWRQGCYPNVCDDDQLLCQNGGTCVQNQRCACPSGYTGVRCEQPRCDPAAEDGGLDCDRAPGAAPRPATLLGCLLLLGLAARLGC
;
A
#
# COMPACT_ATOMS: atom_id res chain seq x y z
N MET A 1 2.92 13.77 -61.73
CA MET A 1 2.41 12.57 -61.04
C MET A 1 3.49 11.74 -60.35
N LEU A 2 4.65 11.41 -60.96
CA LEU A 2 5.61 10.50 -60.30
C LEU A 2 6.30 11.06 -59.02
N HIS A 3 6.64 12.35 -58.96
CA HIS A 3 7.37 12.91 -57.80
C HIS A 3 6.57 13.03 -56.49
N LEU A 4 5.24 12.93 -56.53
CA LEU A 4 4.40 12.96 -55.32
C LEU A 4 4.39 11.62 -54.57
N LEU A 5 4.70 10.51 -55.24
CA LEU A 5 4.68 9.16 -54.63
C LEU A 5 5.92 8.87 -53.78
N ALA A 6 7.07 9.49 -54.07
CA ALA A 6 8.30 9.28 -53.31
C ALA A 6 8.27 9.88 -51.90
N LEU A 7 7.54 10.99 -51.70
CA LEU A 7 7.46 11.69 -50.41
C LEU A 7 6.49 11.04 -49.40
N PHE A 8 5.52 10.25 -49.85
CA PHE A 8 4.68 9.42 -48.96
C PHE A 8 5.34 8.10 -48.54
N LEU A 9 6.56 7.83 -49.02
CA LEU A 9 7.30 6.58 -48.80
C LEU A 9 8.50 6.72 -47.85
N HIS A 10 8.64 7.85 -47.16
CA HIS A 10 9.55 8.03 -46.03
C HIS A 10 8.78 8.49 -44.80
N CYS A 11 8.89 7.72 -43.72
CA CYS A 11 8.25 7.98 -42.43
C CYS A 11 6.71 8.14 -42.48
N LEU A 12 6.01 7.07 -42.89
CA LEU A 12 4.95 6.59 -42.01
C LEU A 12 5.60 6.28 -40.66
N PRO A 13 5.28 6.97 -39.56
CA PRO A 13 5.72 6.51 -38.26
C PRO A 13 5.04 5.16 -38.01
N LEU A 14 5.83 4.10 -37.85
CA LEU A 14 5.40 2.96 -37.07
C LEU A 14 5.02 3.51 -35.70
N ALA A 15 3.72 3.55 -35.40
CA ALA A 15 3.22 4.13 -34.16
C ALA A 15 3.77 3.32 -32.98
N SER A 16 4.86 3.83 -32.39
CA SER A 16 5.42 3.31 -31.16
C SER A 16 4.35 3.41 -30.07
N GLY A 17 4.04 2.28 -29.44
CA GLY A 17 3.15 2.29 -28.29
C GLY A 17 3.75 3.13 -27.17
N ASP A 18 2.89 3.79 -26.40
CA ASP A 18 3.33 4.51 -25.21
C ASP A 18 4.15 3.55 -24.33
N TYR A 19 5.38 3.96 -23.98
CA TYR A 19 6.33 3.19 -23.18
C TYR A 19 6.86 1.88 -23.84
N ASP A 20 6.89 1.80 -25.19
CA ASP A 20 7.54 0.70 -25.95
C ASP A 20 9.07 0.62 -25.80
N ILE A 21 9.74 1.65 -25.26
CA ILE A 21 11.20 1.83 -25.29
C ILE A 21 11.74 2.13 -23.88
N CYS A 22 12.60 1.27 -23.34
CA CYS A 22 13.22 1.46 -22.02
C CYS A 22 14.38 2.48 -21.99
N LYS A 23 15.04 2.70 -23.12
CA LYS A 23 16.21 3.58 -23.23
C LYS A 23 16.46 4.02 -24.67
N SER A 24 16.97 5.23 -24.86
CA SER A 24 17.48 5.70 -26.15
C SER A 24 18.89 6.28 -26.04
N TRP A 25 19.56 6.39 -27.18
CA TRP A 25 20.91 6.94 -27.28
C TRP A 25 20.82 8.41 -27.67
N VAL A 26 21.11 9.30 -26.72
CA VAL A 26 20.88 10.74 -26.85
C VAL A 26 22.21 11.48 -26.82
N THR A 27 22.40 12.41 -27.76
CA THR A 27 23.56 13.33 -27.77
C THR A 27 23.27 14.54 -26.89
N THR A 28 24.00 14.65 -25.77
CA THR A 28 23.98 15.82 -24.87
C THR A 28 25.22 16.68 -25.08
N ASP A 29 25.26 17.88 -24.49
CA ASP A 29 26.43 18.77 -24.52
C ASP A 29 27.68 18.14 -23.84
N GLU A 30 27.50 17.18 -22.92
CA GLU A 30 28.59 16.42 -22.30
C GLU A 30 28.99 15.17 -23.11
N GLY A 31 28.27 14.87 -24.19
CA GLY A 31 28.52 13.74 -25.09
C GLY A 31 27.31 12.81 -25.26
N PRO A 32 27.47 11.70 -26.02
CA PRO A 32 26.41 10.74 -26.25
C PRO A 32 26.24 9.78 -25.05
N THR A 33 25.01 9.65 -24.56
CA THR A 33 24.66 8.91 -23.35
C THR A 33 23.37 8.09 -23.52
N TRP A 34 23.18 7.07 -22.68
CA TRP A 34 21.88 6.39 -22.55
C TRP A 34 20.95 7.18 -21.64
N GLU A 35 19.84 7.67 -22.20
CA GLU A 35 18.69 8.12 -21.42
C GLU A 35 17.73 6.93 -21.21
N PHE A 36 17.07 6.86 -20.05
CA PHE A 36 16.20 5.76 -19.64
C PHE A 36 14.78 6.25 -19.32
N TYR A 37 13.77 5.46 -19.69
CA TYR A 37 12.34 5.82 -19.61
C TYR A 37 11.53 4.69 -18.97
N ALA A 38 10.31 4.96 -18.49
CA ALA A 38 9.41 3.88 -18.09
C ALA A 38 9.07 3.00 -19.31
N CYS A 39 9.00 1.67 -19.16
CA CYS A 39 8.72 0.77 -20.29
C CYS A 39 7.92 -0.48 -19.97
N GLN A 40 6.98 -0.84 -20.85
CA GLN A 40 6.03 -1.94 -20.68
C GLN A 40 5.98 -2.86 -21.91
N PRO A 41 5.67 -4.17 -21.76
CA PRO A 41 5.52 -5.06 -22.91
C PRO A 41 4.27 -4.74 -23.71
N LYS A 42 4.27 -5.11 -24.99
CA LYS A 42 3.11 -4.96 -25.88
C LYS A 42 1.92 -5.81 -25.43
N VAL A 43 0.74 -5.41 -25.88
CA VAL A 43 -0.50 -6.16 -25.68
C VAL A 43 -0.45 -7.46 -26.49
N MET A 44 -0.96 -8.54 -25.90
CA MET A 44 -0.94 -9.90 -26.43
C MET A 44 -2.22 -10.64 -26.05
N ARG A 45 -2.63 -11.63 -26.86
CA ARG A 45 -3.66 -12.60 -26.46
C ARG A 45 -3.04 -13.52 -25.41
N LEU A 46 -3.63 -13.53 -24.22
CA LEU A 46 -3.17 -14.36 -23.11
C LEU A 46 -3.66 -15.81 -23.23
N LYS A 47 -4.64 -16.11 -24.11
CA LYS A 47 -5.03 -17.50 -24.41
C LYS A 47 -3.92 -18.32 -25.07
N ASP A 48 -3.02 -17.68 -25.81
CA ASP A 48 -1.88 -18.34 -26.48
C ASP A 48 -0.82 -18.87 -25.47
N TYR A 49 -0.98 -18.58 -24.16
CA TYR A 49 -0.05 -18.94 -23.06
C TYR A 49 -0.74 -19.47 -21.79
N VAL A 50 -2.04 -19.77 -21.84
CA VAL A 50 -2.82 -20.15 -20.65
C VAL A 50 -2.69 -21.63 -20.31
N LYS A 51 -2.67 -21.97 -19.02
CA LYS A 51 -2.91 -23.34 -18.53
C LYS A 51 -4.33 -23.40 -17.99
N VAL A 52 -5.18 -24.22 -18.62
CA VAL A 52 -6.57 -24.43 -18.17
C VAL A 52 -6.67 -25.61 -17.21
N LYS A 53 -7.49 -25.47 -16.17
CA LYS A 53 -7.92 -26.55 -15.27
C LYS A 53 -9.44 -26.46 -15.13
N VAL A 54 -10.14 -27.55 -15.38
CA VAL A 54 -11.61 -27.64 -15.26
C VAL A 54 -11.95 -28.61 -14.12
N GLU A 55 -12.85 -28.20 -13.23
CA GLU A 55 -13.23 -28.94 -12.02
C GLU A 55 -14.75 -28.93 -11.80
N PRO A 56 -15.35 -29.96 -11.16
CA PRO A 56 -14.70 -31.18 -10.66
C PRO A 56 -14.24 -32.13 -11.78
N SER A 57 -13.38 -33.10 -11.46
CA SER A 57 -13.04 -34.18 -12.40
C SER A 57 -14.31 -34.92 -12.84
N GLY A 58 -14.47 -35.18 -14.14
CA GLY A 58 -15.70 -35.76 -14.70
C GLY A 58 -16.85 -34.76 -14.94
N ILE A 59 -16.59 -33.44 -14.89
CA ILE A 59 -17.59 -32.42 -15.29
C ILE A 59 -17.68 -32.20 -16.81
N THR A 60 -16.71 -32.68 -17.59
CA THR A 60 -16.76 -32.67 -19.07
C THR A 60 -17.52 -33.90 -19.55
N CYS A 61 -18.38 -33.77 -20.56
CA CYS A 61 -19.17 -34.90 -21.07
C CYS A 61 -18.31 -35.97 -21.77
N GLY A 62 -18.88 -37.17 -21.92
CA GLY A 62 -18.36 -38.22 -22.80
C GLY A 62 -17.65 -39.40 -22.12
N ASP A 63 -17.53 -39.42 -20.79
CA ASP A 63 -17.10 -40.60 -20.02
C ASP A 63 -18.05 -40.88 -18.84
N PRO A 64 -19.01 -41.83 -18.97
CA PRO A 64 -19.37 -42.54 -20.20
C PRO A 64 -20.03 -41.63 -21.25
N PRO A 65 -20.17 -42.08 -22.52
CA PRO A 65 -20.91 -41.34 -23.54
C PRO A 65 -22.34 -40.97 -23.10
N GLU A 66 -22.77 -39.75 -23.39
CA GLU A 66 -24.08 -39.23 -23.00
C GLU A 66 -24.78 -38.47 -24.12
N ARG A 67 -26.11 -38.44 -24.10
CA ARG A 67 -26.92 -37.71 -25.08
C ARG A 67 -27.30 -36.32 -24.60
N PHE A 68 -27.38 -35.39 -25.54
CA PHE A 68 -27.77 -34.01 -25.29
C PHE A 68 -28.70 -33.47 -26.39
N CYS A 69 -29.37 -32.35 -26.10
CA CYS A 69 -30.29 -31.71 -27.03
C CYS A 69 -29.66 -30.47 -27.68
N SER A 70 -29.61 -30.43 -29.00
CA SER A 70 -29.13 -29.28 -29.76
C SER A 70 -30.16 -28.12 -29.79
N HIS A 71 -29.66 -26.90 -30.04
CA HIS A 71 -30.51 -25.70 -30.23
C HIS A 71 -31.40 -25.74 -31.50
N GLU A 72 -31.09 -26.65 -32.42
CA GLU A 72 -31.88 -26.87 -33.64
C GLU A 72 -33.05 -27.83 -33.39
N ASN A 73 -32.84 -28.87 -32.57
CA ASN A 73 -33.88 -29.83 -32.22
C ASN A 73 -33.93 -30.14 -30.71
N PRO A 74 -34.49 -29.21 -29.89
CA PRO A 74 -34.52 -29.34 -28.43
C PRO A 74 -35.35 -30.52 -27.89
N TYR A 75 -36.11 -31.20 -28.77
CA TYR A 75 -37.08 -32.25 -28.40
C TYR A 75 -36.64 -33.66 -28.77
N LEU A 76 -35.73 -33.82 -29.76
CA LEU A 76 -35.30 -35.15 -30.22
C LEU A 76 -34.03 -35.66 -29.54
N CYS A 77 -33.19 -34.75 -29.01
CA CYS A 77 -32.03 -35.06 -28.16
C CYS A 77 -31.14 -36.21 -28.70
N SER A 78 -30.90 -36.16 -30.03
CA SER A 78 -30.22 -37.18 -30.82
C SER A 78 -28.72 -36.95 -30.99
N ASN A 79 -28.19 -35.90 -30.36
CA ASN A 79 -26.76 -35.62 -30.33
C ASN A 79 -26.10 -36.41 -29.18
N GLU A 80 -24.89 -36.89 -29.39
CA GLU A 80 -24.14 -37.73 -28.44
C GLU A 80 -22.75 -37.13 -28.24
N CYS A 81 -22.32 -37.01 -26.98
CA CYS A 81 -20.97 -36.63 -26.60
C CYS A 81 -20.24 -37.90 -26.15
N ASP A 82 -19.09 -38.18 -26.75
CA ASP A 82 -18.28 -39.38 -26.50
C ASP A 82 -16.80 -38.97 -26.46
N ALA A 83 -16.15 -39.14 -25.31
CA ALA A 83 -14.75 -38.76 -25.13
C ALA A 83 -13.76 -39.72 -25.81
N SER A 84 -14.22 -40.90 -26.24
CA SER A 84 -13.42 -41.87 -26.99
C SER A 84 -13.38 -41.61 -28.50
N ASN A 85 -14.37 -40.88 -29.03
CA ASN A 85 -14.45 -40.50 -30.43
C ASN A 85 -14.06 -39.01 -30.62
N PRO A 86 -12.92 -38.68 -31.26
CA PRO A 86 -12.48 -37.30 -31.47
C PRO A 86 -13.49 -36.37 -32.15
N ASP A 87 -14.40 -36.90 -32.97
CA ASP A 87 -15.40 -36.13 -33.71
C ASP A 87 -16.66 -35.81 -32.86
N LEU A 88 -16.82 -36.46 -31.71
CA LEU A 88 -17.92 -36.27 -30.74
C LEU A 88 -17.40 -35.82 -29.35
N ALA A 89 -16.10 -35.62 -29.21
CA ALA A 89 -15.46 -35.25 -27.96
C ALA A 89 -15.41 -33.72 -27.80
N HIS A 90 -15.85 -33.23 -26.64
CA HIS A 90 -15.86 -31.80 -26.31
C HIS A 90 -14.86 -31.41 -25.19
N PRO A 91 -13.54 -31.67 -25.34
CA PRO A 91 -12.55 -31.47 -24.29
C PRO A 91 -12.20 -29.98 -24.04
N PRO A 92 -11.72 -29.61 -22.83
CA PRO A 92 -11.42 -28.22 -22.45
C PRO A 92 -10.43 -27.42 -23.32
N ARG A 93 -9.69 -28.08 -24.22
CA ARG A 93 -8.85 -27.42 -25.23
C ARG A 93 -9.66 -26.61 -26.26
N LEU A 94 -10.91 -27.01 -26.50
CA LEU A 94 -11.84 -26.38 -27.45
C LEU A 94 -12.50 -25.10 -26.88
N MET A 95 -11.79 -24.37 -26.02
CA MET A 95 -12.14 -23.02 -25.57
C MET A 95 -11.05 -22.00 -25.94
N PHE A 96 -9.95 -22.44 -26.57
CA PHE A 96 -8.76 -21.62 -26.80
C PHE A 96 -8.11 -21.84 -28.18
N ASP A 97 -8.64 -22.76 -28.96
CA ASP A 97 -8.26 -23.06 -30.34
C ASP A 97 -8.61 -21.90 -31.30
N LYS A 98 -8.50 -22.17 -32.60
CA LYS A 98 -8.85 -21.23 -33.66
C LYS A 98 -10.11 -21.74 -34.32
N GLU A 99 -11.13 -20.88 -34.36
CA GLU A 99 -12.37 -21.12 -35.08
C GLU A 99 -12.07 -21.01 -36.59
N ASP A 100 -11.87 -22.15 -37.25
CA ASP A 100 -11.75 -22.22 -38.71
C ASP A 100 -13.13 -22.04 -39.38
N GLU A 101 -13.17 -21.52 -40.61
CA GLU A 101 -14.41 -21.03 -41.24
C GLU A 101 -15.48 -22.12 -41.50
N GLY A 102 -16.39 -22.32 -40.54
CA GLY A 102 -17.70 -22.94 -40.79
C GLY A 102 -18.36 -23.67 -39.63
N LEU A 103 -17.60 -24.18 -38.65
CA LEU A 103 -18.13 -24.98 -37.53
C LEU A 103 -17.49 -24.58 -36.21
N ALA A 104 -18.30 -24.15 -35.25
CA ALA A 104 -17.84 -23.81 -33.91
C ALA A 104 -17.46 -25.08 -33.13
N THR A 105 -16.18 -25.19 -32.77
CA THR A 105 -15.69 -26.11 -31.73
C THR A 105 -16.08 -25.58 -30.35
N TYR A 106 -16.27 -26.48 -29.37
CA TYR A 106 -16.58 -26.08 -27.99
C TYR A 106 -16.24 -27.18 -26.98
N TRP A 107 -15.87 -26.76 -25.77
CA TRP A 107 -15.97 -27.59 -24.57
C TRP A 107 -17.43 -27.70 -24.14
N GLN A 108 -17.84 -28.86 -23.61
CA GLN A 108 -19.18 -29.11 -23.08
C GLN A 108 -19.13 -29.82 -21.72
N SER A 109 -19.96 -29.36 -20.79
CA SER A 109 -20.16 -30.04 -19.51
C SER A 109 -21.08 -31.26 -19.65
N VAL A 110 -21.05 -32.15 -18.66
CA VAL A 110 -22.12 -33.14 -18.48
C VAL A 110 -23.50 -32.48 -18.39
N THR A 111 -24.54 -33.21 -18.77
CA THR A 111 -25.93 -32.74 -18.68
C THR A 111 -26.41 -32.65 -17.23
N TRP A 112 -27.43 -31.82 -16.97
CA TRP A 112 -28.04 -31.64 -15.64
C TRP A 112 -28.96 -32.82 -15.22
N SER A 113 -28.66 -34.03 -15.70
CA SER A 113 -29.36 -35.28 -15.43
C SER A 113 -29.53 -35.62 -13.94
N ARG A 114 -28.68 -35.05 -13.06
CA ARG A 114 -28.70 -35.24 -11.60
C ARG A 114 -29.51 -34.18 -10.83
N TYR A 115 -30.29 -33.34 -11.51
CA TYR A 115 -31.20 -32.37 -10.90
C TYR A 115 -32.10 -33.04 -9.85
N PRO A 116 -32.31 -32.45 -8.63
CA PRO A 116 -32.04 -31.06 -8.25
C PRO A 116 -30.62 -30.75 -7.76
N SER A 117 -29.68 -31.71 -7.79
CA SER A 117 -28.27 -31.47 -7.42
C SER A 117 -27.68 -30.39 -8.34
N PRO A 118 -27.04 -29.32 -7.84
CA PRO A 118 -26.48 -28.26 -8.69
C PRO A 118 -25.49 -28.76 -9.74
N LEU A 119 -25.58 -28.21 -10.97
CA LEU A 119 -24.55 -28.40 -12.01
C LEU A 119 -23.52 -27.26 -11.88
N GLU A 120 -22.55 -27.45 -10.99
CA GLU A 120 -21.45 -26.50 -10.78
C GLU A 120 -20.20 -26.91 -11.56
N ALA A 121 -19.61 -25.94 -12.28
CA ALA A 121 -18.36 -26.14 -13.02
C ALA A 121 -17.41 -24.96 -12.80
N ASN A 122 -16.16 -25.25 -12.44
CA ASN A 122 -15.11 -24.26 -12.23
C ASN A 122 -14.06 -24.36 -13.34
N ILE A 123 -13.87 -23.28 -14.10
CA ILE A 123 -12.85 -23.18 -15.16
C ILE A 123 -11.80 -22.18 -14.69
N THR A 124 -10.61 -22.69 -14.38
CA THR A 124 -9.47 -21.91 -13.90
C THR A 124 -8.46 -21.71 -15.03
N LEU A 125 -8.01 -20.48 -15.19
CA LEU A 125 -7.05 -20.00 -16.19
C LEU A 125 -5.81 -19.50 -15.45
N SER A 126 -4.67 -20.17 -15.64
CA SER A 126 -3.42 -19.86 -14.93
C SER A 126 -2.30 -19.48 -15.90
N TRP A 127 -1.65 -18.34 -15.67
CA TRP A 127 -0.50 -17.88 -16.49
C TRP A 127 0.86 -18.11 -15.84
N ASN A 128 0.90 -18.45 -14.54
CA ASN A 128 2.14 -18.59 -13.75
C ASN A 128 3.05 -17.35 -13.85
N LYS A 129 2.42 -16.17 -14.02
CA LYS A 129 3.01 -14.87 -14.29
C LYS A 129 1.97 -13.79 -14.04
N SER A 130 2.34 -12.70 -13.38
CA SER A 130 1.45 -11.54 -13.22
C SER A 130 1.20 -10.86 -14.56
N VAL A 131 -0.07 -10.65 -14.90
CA VAL A 131 -0.54 -9.95 -16.11
C VAL A 131 -1.42 -8.77 -15.72
N GLU A 132 -1.46 -7.76 -16.59
CA GLU A 132 -2.35 -6.60 -16.51
C GLU A 132 -3.33 -6.67 -17.69
N LEU A 133 -4.63 -6.74 -17.42
CA LEU A 133 -5.67 -6.72 -18.46
C LEU A 133 -5.71 -5.36 -19.15
N THR A 134 -5.89 -5.36 -20.47
CA THR A 134 -5.95 -4.12 -21.28
C THR A 134 -7.18 -4.01 -22.17
N ASP A 135 -7.91 -5.11 -22.35
CA ASP A 135 -9.18 -5.17 -23.06
C ASP A 135 -10.14 -6.11 -22.32
N ASP A 136 -11.39 -6.20 -22.80
CA ASP A 136 -12.42 -7.02 -22.17
C ASP A 136 -12.02 -8.50 -22.08
N VAL A 137 -12.44 -9.19 -21.02
CA VAL A 137 -12.44 -10.66 -21.01
C VAL A 137 -13.77 -11.11 -21.61
N VAL A 138 -13.70 -11.89 -22.69
CA VAL A 138 -14.87 -12.32 -23.46
C VAL A 138 -14.98 -13.83 -23.40
N VAL A 139 -16.16 -14.33 -23.00
CA VAL A 139 -16.50 -15.75 -23.00
C VAL A 139 -17.65 -15.97 -23.97
N THR A 140 -17.39 -16.73 -25.03
CA THR A 140 -18.37 -17.11 -26.04
C THR A 140 -18.95 -18.46 -25.68
N PHE A 141 -20.23 -18.48 -25.32
CA PHE A 141 -21.01 -19.71 -25.12
C PHE A 141 -21.61 -20.14 -26.45
N GLU A 142 -21.43 -21.40 -26.83
CA GLU A 142 -22.07 -21.93 -28.05
C GLU A 142 -23.58 -22.13 -27.82
N TYR A 143 -23.92 -22.55 -26.60
CA TYR A 143 -25.29 -22.71 -26.13
C TYR A 143 -25.72 -21.52 -25.24
N GLY A 144 -26.79 -21.67 -24.47
CA GLY A 144 -27.30 -20.57 -23.63
C GLY A 144 -26.31 -20.16 -22.52
N ARG A 145 -26.14 -18.84 -22.34
CA ARG A 145 -25.30 -18.25 -21.27
C ARG A 145 -25.82 -18.65 -19.87
N PRO A 146 -24.95 -18.78 -18.84
CA PRO A 146 -25.36 -19.12 -17.48
C PRO A 146 -26.36 -18.12 -16.89
N THR A 147 -27.39 -18.62 -16.22
CA THR A 147 -28.33 -17.78 -15.45
C THR A 147 -27.75 -17.34 -14.11
N VAL A 148 -26.72 -18.03 -13.60
CA VAL A 148 -25.88 -17.59 -12.47
C VAL A 148 -24.42 -17.99 -12.69
N MET A 149 -23.50 -17.03 -12.59
CA MET A 149 -22.06 -17.22 -12.75
C MET A 149 -21.27 -16.20 -11.92
N VAL A 150 -20.07 -16.60 -11.47
CA VAL A 150 -19.11 -15.70 -10.80
C VAL A 150 -17.78 -15.74 -11.54
N LEU A 151 -17.18 -14.58 -11.79
CA LEU A 151 -15.77 -14.45 -12.15
C LEU A 151 -14.99 -14.04 -10.90
N GLU A 152 -13.97 -14.82 -10.57
CA GLU A 152 -13.02 -14.58 -9.50
C GLU A 152 -11.62 -14.41 -10.10
N LYS A 153 -10.73 -13.72 -9.39
CA LYS A 153 -9.31 -13.60 -9.75
C LYS A 153 -8.39 -14.01 -8.59
N SER A 154 -7.15 -14.34 -8.93
CA SER A 154 -6.05 -14.53 -7.98
C SER A 154 -4.90 -13.55 -8.27
N LEU A 155 -4.10 -13.28 -7.25
CA LEU A 155 -2.86 -12.49 -7.29
C LEU A 155 -1.63 -13.31 -6.86
N ASP A 156 -1.80 -14.58 -6.45
CA ASP A 156 -0.80 -15.39 -5.76
C ASP A 156 -0.58 -16.78 -6.37
N ASN A 157 -0.95 -16.96 -7.64
CA ASN A 157 -0.94 -18.23 -8.38
C ASN A 157 -1.98 -19.24 -7.85
N GLY A 158 -3.21 -18.75 -7.66
CA GLY A 158 -4.41 -19.56 -7.39
C GLY A 158 -4.55 -20.07 -5.95
N ARG A 159 -3.80 -19.54 -4.98
CA ARG A 159 -3.88 -19.93 -3.56
C ARG A 159 -5.06 -19.24 -2.89
N THR A 160 -5.17 -17.92 -3.07
CA THR A 160 -6.32 -17.12 -2.65
C THR A 160 -7.11 -16.63 -3.87
N TRP A 161 -8.40 -16.38 -3.63
CA TRP A 161 -9.38 -16.04 -4.65
C TRP A 161 -10.28 -14.94 -4.15
N GLN A 162 -10.41 -13.87 -4.94
CA GLN A 162 -11.31 -12.75 -4.67
C GLN A 162 -12.38 -12.66 -5.77
N PRO A 163 -13.64 -12.32 -5.43
CA PRO A 163 -14.64 -11.97 -6.44
C PRO A 163 -14.16 -10.81 -7.31
N TYR A 164 -14.46 -10.88 -8.60
CA TYR A 164 -14.06 -9.88 -9.59
C TYR A 164 -15.30 -9.33 -10.32
N GLN A 165 -16.26 -10.19 -10.65
CA GLN A 165 -17.55 -9.84 -11.23
C GLN A 165 -18.61 -10.92 -10.93
N PHE A 166 -19.85 -10.51 -10.66
CA PHE A 166 -21.00 -11.40 -10.53
C PHE A 166 -21.94 -11.25 -11.74
N TYR A 167 -22.60 -12.35 -12.11
CA TYR A 167 -23.57 -12.42 -13.21
C TYR A 167 -24.78 -13.25 -12.77
N ALA A 168 -25.98 -12.69 -12.90
CA ALA A 168 -27.22 -13.36 -12.53
C ALA A 168 -28.40 -12.87 -13.38
N GLU A 169 -29.45 -13.68 -13.54
CA GLU A 169 -30.71 -13.22 -14.13
C GLU A 169 -31.42 -12.19 -13.23
N ASP A 170 -31.37 -12.40 -11.91
CA ASP A 170 -31.69 -11.43 -10.85
C ASP A 170 -30.50 -11.37 -9.86
N CYS A 171 -29.85 -10.21 -9.78
CA CYS A 171 -28.68 -10.00 -8.91
C CYS A 171 -29.02 -9.92 -7.41
N MET A 172 -30.26 -9.58 -7.07
CA MET A 172 -30.72 -9.46 -5.69
C MET A 172 -31.11 -10.83 -5.12
N GLU A 173 -31.76 -11.69 -5.92
CA GLU A 173 -32.03 -13.10 -5.57
C GLU A 173 -30.72 -13.88 -5.40
N ALA A 174 -29.84 -13.84 -6.42
CA ALA A 174 -28.68 -14.72 -6.48
C ALA A 174 -27.55 -14.33 -5.51
N PHE A 175 -27.35 -13.03 -5.26
CA PHE A 175 -26.18 -12.52 -4.53
C PHE A 175 -26.49 -11.41 -3.51
N GLY A 176 -27.76 -10.97 -3.37
CA GLY A 176 -28.11 -9.83 -2.53
C GLY A 176 -27.51 -8.49 -3.03
N MET A 177 -27.20 -8.40 -4.32
CA MET A 177 -26.53 -7.24 -4.93
C MET A 177 -27.48 -6.46 -5.84
N VAL A 178 -27.44 -5.13 -5.76
CA VAL A 178 -28.12 -4.28 -6.75
C VAL A 178 -27.38 -4.36 -8.09
N ALA A 179 -28.09 -4.70 -9.16
CA ALA A 179 -27.56 -4.78 -10.51
C ALA A 179 -26.98 -3.43 -10.99
N ARG A 180 -25.83 -3.46 -11.66
CA ARG A 180 -25.11 -2.30 -12.23
C ARG A 180 -24.38 -2.69 -13.52
N ARG A 181 -23.95 -1.70 -14.29
CA ARG A 181 -23.11 -1.87 -15.50
C ARG A 181 -21.80 -1.10 -15.34
N ALA A 182 -20.73 -1.55 -15.99
CA ALA A 182 -19.40 -0.93 -15.86
C ALA A 182 -19.37 0.55 -16.29
N ARG A 183 -19.98 0.87 -17.44
CA ARG A 183 -20.24 2.24 -17.94
C ARG A 183 -20.94 3.21 -16.98
N ASP A 184 -21.68 2.72 -15.98
CA ASP A 184 -22.39 3.57 -15.01
C ASP A 184 -21.53 3.88 -13.75
N LEU A 185 -20.27 3.45 -13.70
CA LEU A 185 -19.38 3.66 -12.55
C LEU A 185 -18.79 5.08 -12.53
N SER A 186 -18.82 5.71 -11.34
CA SER A 186 -18.03 6.90 -11.05
C SER A 186 -16.52 6.61 -11.07
N SER A 187 -15.70 7.60 -11.42
CA SER A 187 -14.23 7.51 -11.42
C SER A 187 -13.61 6.95 -10.13
N SER A 188 -14.11 7.34 -8.95
CA SER A 188 -13.67 6.80 -7.64
C SER A 188 -14.07 5.33 -7.39
N GLY A 189 -14.92 4.76 -8.24
CA GLY A 189 -15.48 3.42 -8.13
C GLY A 189 -15.21 2.51 -9.33
N ALA A 190 -14.34 2.90 -10.27
CA ALA A 190 -14.03 2.11 -11.47
C ALA A 190 -13.47 0.70 -11.16
N HIS A 191 -12.84 0.53 -9.99
CA HIS A 191 -12.31 -0.74 -9.46
C HIS A 191 -13.32 -1.53 -8.59
N ARG A 192 -14.60 -1.17 -8.57
CA ARG A 192 -15.61 -1.89 -7.77
C ARG A 192 -16.04 -3.18 -8.44
N VAL A 193 -16.10 -4.26 -7.66
CA VAL A 193 -16.86 -5.46 -7.99
C VAL A 193 -18.36 -5.09 -8.02
N LEU A 194 -19.09 -5.65 -8.98
CA LEU A 194 -20.53 -5.43 -9.14
C LEU A 194 -21.20 -6.73 -9.60
N CYS A 195 -22.53 -6.73 -9.62
CA CYS A 195 -23.33 -7.76 -10.27
C CYS A 195 -24.02 -7.14 -11.50
N THR A 196 -24.07 -7.86 -12.62
CA THR A 196 -24.77 -7.41 -13.83
C THR A 196 -25.72 -8.49 -14.33
N GLU A 197 -26.87 -8.04 -14.85
CA GLU A 197 -27.91 -8.90 -15.43
C GLU A 197 -27.86 -8.87 -16.97
N GLU A 198 -26.99 -8.04 -17.55
CA GLU A 198 -26.87 -7.80 -19.00
C GLU A 198 -26.47 -9.06 -19.80
N TYR A 199 -25.82 -10.04 -19.15
CA TYR A 199 -25.36 -11.28 -19.80
C TYR A 199 -26.05 -12.57 -19.33
N SER A 200 -26.96 -12.51 -18.35
CA SER A 200 -27.60 -13.70 -17.77
C SER A 200 -29.12 -13.76 -17.93
N ARG A 201 -29.77 -12.65 -18.32
CA ARG A 201 -31.20 -12.64 -18.69
C ARG A 201 -31.47 -13.42 -19.97
N TRP A 202 -32.60 -14.14 -20.03
CA TRP A 202 -33.03 -14.91 -21.21
C TRP A 202 -33.53 -14.05 -22.39
N ALA A 203 -32.63 -13.29 -23.00
CA ALA A 203 -32.88 -12.47 -24.19
C ALA A 203 -32.71 -13.26 -25.51
N GLY A 204 -33.66 -14.16 -25.82
CA GLY A 204 -33.81 -14.72 -27.18
C GLY A 204 -32.56 -15.40 -27.77
N SER A 205 -31.91 -16.25 -26.97
CA SER A 205 -30.60 -16.95 -27.07
C SER A 205 -29.88 -17.20 -28.43
N LYS A 206 -30.47 -17.01 -29.61
CA LYS A 206 -29.85 -17.31 -30.91
C LYS A 206 -28.89 -16.21 -31.44
N LYS A 207 -28.79 -15.05 -30.77
CA LYS A 207 -27.90 -13.95 -31.19
C LYS A 207 -26.86 -13.51 -30.14
N GLU A 208 -27.07 -13.81 -28.87
CA GLU A 208 -26.21 -13.34 -27.78
C GLU A 208 -25.42 -14.48 -27.13
N LYS A 209 -24.32 -14.87 -27.77
CA LYS A 209 -23.38 -15.89 -27.26
C LYS A 209 -22.43 -15.36 -26.16
N HIS A 210 -22.22 -14.05 -26.09
CA HIS A 210 -21.13 -13.46 -25.30
C HIS A 210 -21.54 -13.11 -23.86
N VAL A 211 -20.67 -13.46 -22.91
CA VAL A 211 -20.54 -12.84 -21.58
C VAL A 211 -19.24 -12.03 -21.57
N ARG A 212 -19.26 -10.81 -21.02
CA ARG A 212 -18.06 -9.97 -20.93
C ARG A 212 -17.76 -9.52 -19.50
N PHE A 213 -16.49 -9.29 -19.21
CA PHE A 213 -16.03 -8.43 -18.12
C PHE A 213 -15.45 -7.15 -18.74
N GLU A 214 -16.13 -6.02 -18.53
CA GLU A 214 -15.92 -4.80 -19.31
C GLU A 214 -14.73 -3.99 -18.78
N VAL A 215 -13.53 -4.39 -19.17
CA VAL A 215 -12.29 -3.65 -18.89
C VAL A 215 -12.29 -2.34 -19.68
N ARG A 216 -12.71 -2.36 -20.95
CA ARG A 216 -12.74 -1.17 -21.81
C ARG A 216 -13.61 -0.06 -21.21
N ASP A 217 -14.82 -0.38 -20.76
CA ASP A 217 -15.72 0.58 -20.09
C ASP A 217 -15.05 1.23 -18.87
N ARG A 218 -14.37 0.43 -18.04
CA ARG A 218 -13.71 0.91 -16.81
C ARG A 218 -12.50 1.81 -17.10
N LEU A 219 -11.77 1.55 -18.20
CA LEU A 219 -10.67 2.41 -18.67
C LEU A 219 -11.21 3.68 -19.37
N ALA A 220 -12.33 3.58 -20.07
CA ALA A 220 -12.97 4.70 -20.78
C ALA A 220 -13.50 5.80 -19.85
N ILE A 221 -13.79 5.49 -18.58
CA ILE A 221 -14.07 6.48 -17.52
C ILE A 221 -12.94 7.53 -17.39
N PHE A 222 -11.70 7.18 -17.78
CA PHE A 222 -10.55 8.08 -17.75
C PHE A 222 -10.04 8.44 -19.16
N ALA A 223 -9.99 7.48 -20.09
CA ALA A 223 -9.46 7.69 -21.44
C ALA A 223 -10.50 8.18 -22.48
N GLY A 224 -11.78 8.26 -22.13
CA GLY A 224 -12.89 8.45 -23.06
C GLY A 224 -13.25 7.17 -23.84
N PRO A 225 -14.40 7.13 -24.55
CA PRO A 225 -14.91 5.91 -25.19
C PRO A 225 -13.93 5.23 -26.17
N ASP A 226 -13.27 6.03 -27.00
CA ASP A 226 -12.27 5.56 -27.97
C ASP A 226 -10.90 5.21 -27.33
N LEU A 227 -10.77 5.33 -26.01
CA LEU A 227 -9.51 5.25 -25.25
C LEU A 227 -8.40 6.23 -25.73
N ARG A 228 -8.76 7.38 -26.32
CA ARG A 228 -7.78 8.35 -26.87
C ARG A 228 -7.03 9.16 -25.80
N ASN A 229 -7.63 9.43 -24.65
CA ASN A 229 -7.01 10.25 -23.59
C ASN A 229 -6.14 9.40 -22.64
N MET A 230 -5.15 8.71 -23.21
CA MET A 230 -4.28 7.79 -22.47
C MET A 230 -3.48 8.51 -21.37
N GLY A 231 -3.09 9.78 -21.57
CA GLY A 231 -2.41 10.59 -20.55
C GLY A 231 -3.19 10.74 -19.24
N ASN A 232 -4.51 10.99 -19.31
CA ASN A 232 -5.36 11.02 -18.12
C ASN A 232 -5.49 9.62 -17.48
N LEU A 233 -5.65 8.56 -18.29
CA LEU A 233 -5.69 7.19 -17.78
C LEU A 233 -4.40 6.80 -17.05
N TYR A 234 -3.23 7.07 -17.61
CA TYR A 234 -1.94 6.83 -16.96
C TYR A 234 -1.78 7.62 -15.66
N THR A 235 -2.13 8.91 -15.68
CA THR A 235 -2.15 9.75 -14.47
C THR A 235 -3.07 9.18 -13.38
N ARG A 236 -4.18 8.55 -13.77
CA ARG A 236 -5.13 7.91 -12.84
C ARG A 236 -4.71 6.51 -12.41
N LEU A 237 -4.01 5.75 -13.23
CA LEU A 237 -3.41 4.45 -12.85
C LEU A 237 -2.30 4.61 -11.80
N GLU A 238 -1.58 5.74 -11.80
CA GLU A 238 -0.60 6.08 -10.75
C GLU A 238 -1.27 6.67 -9.50
N SER A 239 -2.24 7.58 -9.66
CA SER A 239 -2.82 8.35 -8.53
C SER A 239 -4.01 7.71 -7.81
N ALA A 240 -4.73 6.77 -8.43
CA ALA A 240 -5.90 6.13 -7.81
C ALA A 240 -5.51 4.80 -7.15
N LYS A 241 -5.46 4.77 -5.81
CA LYS A 241 -5.17 3.55 -5.01
C LYS A 241 -6.04 2.38 -5.49
N GLY A 242 -5.39 1.25 -5.74
CA GLY A 242 -6.03 0.00 -6.17
C GLY A 242 -6.45 -0.07 -7.65
N LEU A 243 -6.40 1.01 -8.44
CA LEU A 243 -6.90 0.97 -9.82
C LEU A 243 -6.04 0.10 -10.75
N LYS A 244 -4.71 0.25 -10.72
CA LYS A 244 -3.75 -0.58 -11.49
C LYS A 244 -3.76 -2.05 -11.02
N GLU A 245 -3.93 -2.25 -9.72
CA GLU A 245 -4.03 -3.57 -9.08
C GLU A 245 -5.35 -4.28 -9.40
N PHE A 246 -6.45 -3.55 -9.60
CA PHE A 246 -7.72 -4.12 -10.03
C PHE A 246 -7.58 -4.90 -11.34
N PHE A 247 -6.88 -4.35 -12.32
CA PHE A 247 -6.59 -5.02 -13.60
C PHE A 247 -5.41 -6.01 -13.56
N THR A 248 -4.66 -6.08 -12.45
CA THR A 248 -3.60 -7.08 -12.25
C THR A 248 -4.19 -8.43 -11.82
N LEU A 249 -3.67 -9.55 -12.34
CA LEU A 249 -3.97 -10.91 -11.88
C LEU A 249 -2.85 -11.90 -12.23
N THR A 250 -2.83 -13.06 -11.55
CA THR A 250 -2.04 -14.25 -11.95
C THR A 250 -2.92 -15.33 -12.58
N ASP A 251 -4.20 -15.35 -12.19
CA ASP A 251 -5.19 -16.36 -12.59
C ASP A 251 -6.60 -15.76 -12.63
N LEU A 252 -7.48 -16.35 -13.46
CA LEU A 252 -8.93 -16.14 -13.43
C LEU A 252 -9.63 -17.47 -13.14
N ARG A 253 -10.74 -17.43 -12.41
CA ARG A 253 -11.63 -18.58 -12.21
C ARG A 253 -13.07 -18.20 -12.51
N MET A 254 -13.64 -18.84 -13.51
CA MET A 254 -15.06 -18.78 -13.79
C MET A 254 -15.75 -19.90 -13.03
N ARG A 255 -16.78 -19.55 -12.27
CA ARG A 255 -17.64 -20.49 -11.53
C ARG A 255 -19.02 -20.43 -12.16
N LEU A 256 -19.37 -21.46 -12.92
CA LEU A 256 -20.66 -21.63 -13.56
C LEU A 256 -21.58 -22.32 -12.54
N LEU A 257 -22.62 -21.63 -12.06
CA LEU A 257 -23.44 -22.09 -10.92
C LEU A 257 -24.87 -22.49 -11.31
N ARG A 258 -25.41 -21.94 -12.41
CA ARG A 258 -26.73 -22.30 -12.95
C ARG A 258 -26.72 -22.17 -14.49
N PRO A 259 -27.05 -23.23 -15.26
CA PRO A 259 -27.07 -23.18 -16.74
C PRO A 259 -28.25 -22.35 -17.26
N ALA A 260 -28.34 -22.17 -18.58
CA ALA A 260 -29.48 -21.52 -19.22
C ALA A 260 -30.77 -22.34 -19.04
N LEU A 261 -31.83 -21.74 -18.51
CA LEU A 261 -33.08 -22.46 -18.21
C LEU A 261 -34.07 -22.52 -19.39
N GLY A 262 -33.96 -21.60 -20.35
CA GLY A 262 -34.88 -21.47 -21.50
C GLY A 262 -36.29 -20.96 -21.16
N GLY A 263 -36.53 -20.61 -19.90
CA GLY A 263 -37.82 -20.22 -19.34
C GLY A 263 -37.74 -20.14 -17.81
N THR A 264 -38.85 -19.84 -17.15
CA THR A 264 -38.89 -19.54 -15.70
C THR A 264 -38.79 -20.76 -14.78
N TYR A 265 -38.67 -21.99 -15.31
CA TYR A 265 -38.57 -23.22 -14.53
C TYR A 265 -37.78 -24.32 -15.26
N VAL A 266 -37.20 -25.23 -14.48
CA VAL A 266 -36.52 -26.43 -14.98
C VAL A 266 -37.57 -27.44 -15.44
N GLN A 267 -37.55 -27.82 -16.72
CA GLN A 267 -38.36 -28.92 -17.24
C GLN A 267 -37.67 -30.24 -16.88
N ARG A 268 -38.28 -31.02 -15.98
CA ARG A 268 -37.69 -32.24 -15.39
C ARG A 268 -37.75 -33.43 -16.34
N GLU A 269 -38.63 -33.34 -17.33
CA GLU A 269 -38.94 -34.34 -18.35
C GLU A 269 -37.85 -34.38 -19.44
N ASN A 270 -37.08 -33.29 -19.57
CA ASN A 270 -35.96 -33.18 -20.50
C ASN A 270 -34.82 -32.37 -19.85
N LEU A 271 -33.96 -33.07 -19.10
CA LEU A 271 -32.76 -32.50 -18.48
C LEU A 271 -31.55 -32.46 -19.42
N TYR A 272 -31.57 -33.21 -20.53
CA TYR A 272 -30.46 -33.36 -21.48
C TYR A 272 -30.18 -32.11 -22.33
N LYS A 273 -31.04 -31.10 -22.26
CA LYS A 273 -30.85 -29.76 -22.85
C LYS A 273 -30.15 -28.77 -21.90
N TYR A 274 -29.87 -29.15 -20.67
CA TYR A 274 -29.27 -28.29 -19.64
C TYR A 274 -27.80 -28.68 -19.41
N PHE A 275 -26.89 -27.88 -19.95
CA PHE A 275 -25.43 -28.03 -19.81
C PHE A 275 -24.76 -26.67 -20.06
N TYR A 276 -23.45 -26.59 -19.83
CA TYR A 276 -22.62 -25.47 -20.27
C TYR A 276 -21.86 -25.87 -21.53
N ALA A 277 -21.74 -24.95 -22.50
CA ALA A 277 -20.86 -25.14 -23.65
C ALA A 277 -20.19 -23.80 -24.03
N ILE A 278 -18.87 -23.82 -24.16
CA ILE A 278 -18.02 -22.63 -24.40
C ILE A 278 -17.12 -22.91 -25.60
N SER A 279 -17.18 -22.04 -26.62
CA SER A 279 -16.39 -22.15 -27.85
C SER A 279 -15.11 -21.30 -27.84
N ASN A 280 -15.11 -20.16 -27.15
CA ASN A 280 -13.91 -19.33 -27.04
C ASN A 280 -13.86 -18.56 -25.72
N ILE A 281 -12.67 -18.48 -25.13
CA ILE A 281 -12.34 -17.59 -24.02
C ILE A 281 -11.19 -16.69 -24.49
N GLU A 282 -11.49 -15.42 -24.73
CA GLU A 282 -10.50 -14.41 -25.08
C GLU A 282 -10.14 -13.55 -23.87
N VAL A 283 -8.84 -13.47 -23.59
CA VAL A 283 -8.23 -12.65 -22.54
C VAL A 283 -7.12 -11.85 -23.19
N ILE A 284 -7.21 -10.52 -23.16
CA ILE A 284 -6.23 -9.62 -23.79
C ILE A 284 -5.59 -8.73 -22.71
N GLY A 285 -4.26 -8.72 -22.68
CA GLY A 285 -3.50 -8.01 -21.66
C GLY A 285 -2.02 -7.92 -22.01
N ARG A 286 -1.19 -7.56 -21.03
CA ARG A 286 0.28 -7.56 -21.13
C ARG A 286 0.90 -8.17 -19.87
N CYS A 287 2.15 -8.64 -19.96
CA CYS A 287 2.89 -9.04 -18.77
C CYS A 287 3.14 -7.83 -17.86
N LYS A 288 2.80 -7.93 -16.57
CA LYS A 288 3.18 -6.93 -15.56
C LYS A 288 4.70 -6.96 -15.35
N CYS A 289 5.40 -5.92 -15.79
CA CYS A 289 6.86 -5.81 -15.63
C CYS A 289 7.28 -4.59 -14.79
N ASN A 290 6.34 -4.06 -13.99
CA ASN A 290 6.53 -2.89 -13.10
C ASN A 290 7.19 -1.67 -13.80
N LEU A 291 6.91 -1.50 -15.10
CA LEU A 291 7.49 -0.48 -15.98
C LEU A 291 9.03 -0.54 -16.17
N HIS A 292 9.63 -1.74 -16.05
CA HIS A 292 11.06 -1.99 -16.32
C HIS A 292 11.37 -3.05 -17.40
N ALA A 293 10.43 -3.37 -18.29
CA ALA A 293 10.73 -4.19 -19.48
C ALA A 293 9.73 -3.92 -20.61
N ASN A 294 10.23 -3.76 -21.84
CA ASN A 294 9.40 -3.66 -23.05
C ASN A 294 9.18 -5.01 -23.77
N LEU A 295 9.78 -6.09 -23.26
CA LEU A 295 9.64 -7.44 -23.78
C LEU A 295 9.29 -8.43 -22.66
N CYS A 296 8.40 -9.36 -22.99
CA CYS A 296 8.07 -10.53 -22.19
C CYS A 296 8.21 -11.76 -23.09
N SER A 297 8.96 -12.77 -22.67
CA SER A 297 9.26 -13.97 -23.46
C SER A 297 9.00 -15.24 -22.65
N VAL A 298 8.77 -16.36 -23.34
CA VAL A 298 8.62 -17.66 -22.67
C VAL A 298 10.00 -18.20 -22.30
N ARG A 299 10.25 -18.37 -21.00
CA ARG A 299 11.48 -18.91 -20.42
C ARG A 299 11.11 -20.04 -19.46
N GLU A 300 11.78 -21.18 -19.60
CA GLU A 300 11.58 -22.37 -18.74
C GLU A 300 10.11 -22.84 -18.63
N GLY A 301 9.29 -22.62 -19.68
CA GLY A 301 7.88 -23.00 -19.70
C GLY A 301 6.92 -22.03 -18.97
N SER A 302 7.37 -20.79 -18.75
CA SER A 302 6.59 -19.69 -18.16
C SER A 302 6.84 -18.35 -18.88
N LEU A 303 5.91 -17.40 -18.83
CA LEU A 303 6.17 -16.04 -19.31
C LEU A 303 7.06 -15.29 -18.31
N GLN A 304 8.06 -14.53 -18.80
CA GLN A 304 8.98 -13.77 -17.96
C GLN A 304 9.37 -12.43 -18.61
N CYS A 305 9.47 -11.37 -17.80
CA CYS A 305 9.89 -10.04 -18.25
C CYS A 305 11.40 -9.97 -18.53
N GLU A 306 11.81 -9.24 -19.57
CA GLU A 306 13.23 -9.02 -19.89
C GLU A 306 13.76 -7.75 -19.20
N CYS A 307 14.17 -7.89 -17.94
CA CYS A 307 14.33 -6.76 -17.01
C CYS A 307 15.54 -5.83 -17.28
N GLU A 308 15.21 -4.60 -17.65
CA GLU A 308 16.08 -3.42 -17.74
C GLU A 308 16.18 -2.70 -16.37
N HIS A 309 16.62 -1.44 -16.35
CA HIS A 309 16.63 -0.55 -15.17
C HIS A 309 17.32 -1.12 -13.92
N ASN A 310 18.29 -2.02 -14.13
CA ASN A 310 19.00 -2.78 -13.10
C ASN A 310 18.09 -3.65 -12.20
N THR A 311 16.94 -4.07 -12.72
CA THR A 311 15.92 -4.90 -12.02
C THR A 311 15.95 -6.39 -12.41
N THR A 312 15.28 -7.26 -11.66
CA THR A 312 15.27 -8.71 -11.84
C THR A 312 14.04 -9.35 -11.19
N GLY A 313 13.86 -10.66 -11.39
CA GLY A 313 12.66 -11.42 -11.01
C GLY A 313 11.59 -11.43 -12.10
N PRO A 314 10.54 -12.28 -11.97
CA PRO A 314 9.58 -12.53 -13.05
C PRO A 314 8.83 -11.27 -13.51
N ASP A 315 8.52 -10.36 -12.58
CA ASP A 315 7.84 -9.08 -12.81
C ASP A 315 8.80 -7.88 -12.75
N CYS A 316 10.11 -8.09 -12.77
CA CYS A 316 11.13 -7.05 -12.51
C CYS A 316 11.00 -6.36 -11.13
N GLY A 317 10.41 -7.04 -10.16
CA GLY A 317 10.07 -6.51 -8.83
C GLY A 317 11.20 -6.44 -7.80
N LYS A 318 12.46 -6.66 -8.17
CA LYS A 318 13.64 -6.64 -7.28
C LYS A 318 14.86 -6.03 -8.00
N CYS A 319 15.84 -5.49 -7.28
CA CYS A 319 17.10 -5.04 -7.89
C CYS A 319 18.08 -6.22 -8.18
N LYS A 320 18.92 -6.08 -9.21
CA LYS A 320 20.07 -6.98 -9.46
C LYS A 320 21.08 -6.90 -8.30
N ARG A 321 21.81 -7.99 -8.02
CA ARG A 321 22.67 -8.16 -6.81
C ARG A 321 23.63 -7.02 -6.47
N ASN A 322 24.12 -6.28 -7.47
CA ASN A 322 25.11 -5.19 -7.27
C ASN A 322 24.46 -3.82 -6.96
N PHE A 323 23.14 -3.79 -6.83
CA PHE A 323 22.32 -2.59 -6.65
C PHE A 323 21.51 -2.71 -5.35
N ARG A 324 21.18 -1.59 -4.71
CA ARG A 324 20.56 -1.59 -3.38
C ARG A 324 19.09 -2.07 -3.46
N THR A 325 18.77 -3.26 -2.96
CA THR A 325 17.40 -3.82 -2.98
C THR A 325 16.35 -2.86 -2.39
N ARG A 326 16.68 -2.20 -1.27
CA ARG A 326 15.85 -1.15 -0.62
C ARG A 326 15.70 0.16 -1.41
N SER A 327 16.24 0.24 -2.63
CA SER A 327 15.99 1.35 -3.57
C SER A 327 15.10 0.93 -4.76
N TRP A 328 14.61 -0.32 -4.78
CA TRP A 328 13.64 -0.73 -5.78
C TRP A 328 12.34 0.07 -5.65
N ARG A 329 11.89 0.64 -6.76
CA ARG A 329 10.56 1.20 -6.95
C ARG A 329 10.16 0.85 -8.37
N ALA A 330 8.89 0.47 -8.58
CA ALA A 330 8.35 0.35 -9.93
C ALA A 330 8.58 1.65 -10.72
N GLY A 331 8.80 1.56 -12.03
CA GLY A 331 8.72 2.74 -12.90
C GLY A 331 7.34 3.38 -12.81
N SER A 332 7.26 4.68 -13.11
CA SER A 332 6.00 5.44 -13.10
C SER A 332 5.70 5.97 -14.49
N TYR A 333 4.42 6.03 -14.87
CA TYR A 333 4.01 6.73 -16.09
C TYR A 333 4.22 8.26 -16.03
N LEU A 334 4.58 8.83 -14.87
CA LEU A 334 4.82 10.26 -14.72
C LEU A 334 6.33 10.59 -14.63
N PRO A 335 6.81 11.70 -15.23
CA PRO A 335 6.06 12.67 -16.03
C PRO A 335 5.75 12.17 -17.46
N LEU A 336 4.59 12.54 -17.99
CA LEU A 336 4.24 12.27 -19.39
C LEU A 336 5.20 13.03 -20.35
N PRO A 337 5.55 12.49 -21.53
CA PRO A 337 5.07 11.22 -22.10
C PRO A 337 5.98 10.01 -21.83
N HIS A 338 7.16 10.19 -21.22
CA HIS A 338 8.18 9.13 -21.11
C HIS A 338 8.21 8.39 -19.77
N GLY A 339 7.62 8.97 -18.71
CA GLY A 339 7.61 8.40 -17.38
C GLY A 339 8.98 8.39 -16.70
N SER A 340 9.02 7.95 -15.44
CA SER A 340 10.28 7.76 -14.71
C SER A 340 10.68 6.28 -14.68
N PRO A 341 11.90 5.90 -15.10
CA PRO A 341 12.33 4.50 -15.13
C PRO A 341 12.54 3.88 -13.74
N ASN A 342 12.70 4.73 -12.71
CA ASN A 342 13.00 4.39 -11.31
C ASN A 342 14.06 3.29 -11.17
N ALA A 343 15.13 3.39 -11.96
CA ALA A 343 16.18 2.38 -12.03
C ALA A 343 16.93 2.22 -10.70
N CYS A 344 17.24 0.97 -10.35
CA CYS A 344 17.93 0.66 -9.10
C CYS A 344 19.31 1.33 -9.04
N ALA A 345 19.61 1.98 -7.91
CA ALA A 345 20.87 2.68 -7.67
C ALA A 345 22.00 1.72 -7.25
N ALA A 346 23.21 1.99 -7.73
CA ALA A 346 24.39 1.19 -7.42
C ALA A 346 24.78 1.30 -5.93
N ALA A 347 25.39 0.25 -5.38
CA ALA A 347 25.83 0.22 -3.99
C ALA A 347 27.04 1.16 -3.76
N GLY A 348 26.76 2.44 -3.49
CA GLY A 348 27.77 3.47 -3.23
C GLY A 348 27.37 4.86 -3.71
N SER A 349 26.44 4.95 -4.67
CA SER A 349 25.91 6.23 -5.14
C SER A 349 25.15 6.95 -4.03
N ALA A 350 25.67 8.08 -3.56
CA ALA A 350 24.91 9.04 -2.77
C ALA A 350 23.97 9.82 -3.70
N VAL A 351 22.67 9.86 -3.39
CA VAL A 351 21.71 10.67 -4.13
C VAL A 351 21.72 12.07 -3.52
N GLY A 352 22.46 12.97 -4.15
CA GLY A 352 22.51 14.40 -3.81
C GLY A 352 22.32 15.24 -5.08
N SER A 353 21.53 16.30 -4.97
CA SER A 353 21.16 17.16 -6.10
C SER A 353 22.37 17.88 -6.71
N VAL A 354 22.45 17.88 -8.04
CA VAL A 354 23.22 18.82 -8.91
C VAL A 354 24.59 19.25 -8.34
N GLY A 355 25.60 18.37 -8.47
CA GLY A 355 27.00 18.68 -8.14
C GLY A 355 27.96 18.20 -9.23
N ARG A 356 28.83 19.08 -9.73
CA ARG A 356 29.80 18.79 -10.81
C ARG A 356 30.72 17.62 -10.46
N PRO A 357 30.97 16.67 -11.39
CA PRO A 357 32.06 15.70 -11.25
C PRO A 357 33.43 16.39 -11.28
N ARG A 358 34.39 15.90 -10.47
CA ARG A 358 35.82 16.20 -10.68
C ARG A 358 36.33 15.41 -11.88
N LYS A 359 37.27 15.99 -12.63
CA LYS A 359 38.04 15.28 -13.67
C LYS A 359 39.02 14.30 -13.02
N ASP A 360 39.17 13.13 -13.62
CA ASP A 360 40.40 12.33 -13.63
C ASP A 360 40.49 11.56 -14.98
N PRO A 361 41.67 11.05 -15.39
CA PRO A 361 42.04 11.04 -16.82
C PRO A 361 41.67 9.81 -17.66
N VAL A 362 41.65 10.03 -18.98
CA VAL A 362 41.20 9.11 -20.05
C VAL A 362 42.27 8.09 -20.45
N PRO A 363 41.95 6.77 -20.50
CA PRO A 363 42.70 5.77 -21.27
C PRO A 363 42.38 5.87 -22.77
N LYS A 364 43.39 5.84 -23.64
CA LYS A 364 43.20 5.92 -25.11
C LYS A 364 42.75 4.58 -25.71
N ALA A 365 41.84 4.62 -26.66
CA ALA A 365 41.48 3.47 -27.49
C ALA A 365 42.47 3.24 -28.65
N PRO A 366 42.75 1.99 -29.05
CA PRO A 366 43.42 1.67 -30.31
C PRO A 366 42.44 1.62 -31.49
N LEU A 367 42.92 1.95 -32.69
CA LEU A 367 42.15 1.88 -33.95
C LEU A 367 42.40 0.51 -34.66
N ALA A 368 41.49 0.10 -35.54
CA ALA A 368 41.49 -1.22 -36.17
C ALA A 368 42.26 -1.29 -37.51
N THR A 369 42.78 -2.48 -37.84
CA THR A 369 43.25 -2.89 -39.17
C THR A 369 42.93 -4.38 -39.42
N VAL A 370 42.85 -4.81 -40.69
CA VAL A 370 42.31 -6.13 -41.11
C VAL A 370 43.24 -6.85 -42.11
N ALA A 371 43.25 -8.20 -42.07
CA ALA A 371 43.91 -9.15 -42.99
C ALA A 371 45.46 -9.18 -42.93
N MET A 372 46.18 -10.28 -43.20
CA MET A 372 45.97 -11.35 -44.20
C MET A 372 46.32 -12.79 -43.70
N ARG A 373 46.13 -13.80 -44.58
CA ARG A 373 46.44 -15.23 -44.36
C ARG A 373 47.92 -15.57 -44.58
N GLY A 374 48.45 -16.55 -43.83
CA GLY A 374 49.77 -17.17 -44.08
C GLY A 374 50.06 -18.38 -43.16
N VAL A 375 50.47 -19.52 -43.74
CA VAL A 375 50.66 -20.87 -43.15
C VAL A 375 51.83 -21.52 -43.92
N PRO A 376 52.62 -22.54 -43.47
CA PRO A 376 52.62 -23.35 -42.22
C PRO A 376 54.00 -23.43 -41.47
N SER A 377 54.06 -24.10 -40.30
CA SER A 377 54.91 -25.31 -40.08
C SER A 377 54.86 -25.85 -38.62
N THR A 378 55.09 -27.15 -38.48
CA THR A 378 55.22 -27.97 -37.23
C THR A 378 56.56 -28.76 -37.31
N PRO A 379 56.99 -29.67 -36.37
CA PRO A 379 56.36 -30.17 -35.13
C PRO A 379 57.28 -30.41 -33.88
N ALA A 380 56.68 -30.35 -32.67
CA ALA A 380 56.88 -31.24 -31.48
C ALA A 380 58.34 -31.51 -30.93
N PRO A 381 58.60 -32.42 -29.95
CA PRO A 381 57.73 -33.14 -28.98
C PRO A 381 58.26 -33.10 -27.50
N SER A 382 57.80 -34.07 -26.66
CA SER A 382 58.40 -34.59 -25.39
C SER A 382 57.97 -33.94 -24.05
N THR A 383 57.22 -34.63 -23.15
CA THR A 383 57.58 -35.53 -21.98
C THR A 383 57.96 -34.81 -20.66
N SER A 384 57.68 -35.29 -19.44
CA SER A 384 56.72 -36.31 -18.90
C SER A 384 56.74 -36.32 -17.34
N THR A 385 55.73 -36.95 -16.68
CA THR A 385 55.77 -37.67 -15.36
C THR A 385 56.33 -37.00 -14.07
N GLY A 386 55.71 -37.18 -12.86
CA GLY A 386 56.46 -36.82 -11.62
C GLY A 386 56.02 -37.04 -10.15
N ARG A 387 54.84 -37.57 -9.76
CA ARG A 387 54.54 -38.10 -8.37
C ARG A 387 54.52 -37.11 -7.16
N ALA A 388 54.07 -37.59 -5.99
CA ALA A 388 53.85 -36.87 -4.71
C ALA A 388 54.78 -37.38 -3.56
N PRO A 389 54.69 -36.87 -2.30
CA PRO A 389 54.13 -37.72 -1.20
C PRO A 389 53.56 -37.05 0.09
N MET A 390 52.73 -37.84 0.82
CA MET A 390 52.62 -38.02 2.30
C MET A 390 51.99 -36.97 3.28
N ALA A 391 51.67 -37.45 4.49
CA ALA A 391 50.89 -36.83 5.59
C ALA A 391 51.43 -37.22 6.99
N PRO A 392 50.97 -36.56 8.09
CA PRO A 392 50.42 -37.23 9.31
C PRO A 392 49.28 -36.41 10.00
N SER A 393 48.57 -36.78 11.08
CA SER A 393 48.18 -38.06 11.75
C SER A 393 47.02 -37.81 12.76
N THR A 394 46.41 -38.85 13.35
CA THR A 394 45.31 -38.80 14.37
C THR A 394 45.85 -38.73 15.83
N PRO A 395 45.04 -38.47 16.91
CA PRO A 395 44.12 -39.48 17.52
C PRO A 395 42.83 -38.99 18.25
N GLN A 396 42.01 -39.97 18.67
CA GLN A 396 40.89 -39.95 19.66
C GLN A 396 41.13 -41.15 20.65
N PRO A 397 40.24 -41.67 21.55
CA PRO A 397 38.80 -41.43 21.82
C PRO A 397 38.37 -41.42 23.34
N LYS A 398 37.04 -41.47 23.63
CA LYS A 398 36.30 -42.31 24.63
C LYS A 398 34.95 -41.68 25.07
N GLU A 399 33.93 -42.39 25.57
CA GLU A 399 33.20 -43.59 25.10
C GLU A 399 31.93 -43.87 25.97
N TRP A 400 30.93 -44.63 25.44
CA TRP A 400 29.88 -45.40 26.19
C TRP A 400 28.83 -44.62 27.07
N ILE A 401 27.55 -45.03 27.28
CA ILE A 401 26.62 -45.93 26.55
C ILE A 401 25.12 -45.73 26.95
N ARG A 402 24.24 -46.12 26.01
CA ARG A 402 22.82 -46.61 26.08
C ARG A 402 22.16 -46.90 27.46
N SER A 403 20.88 -46.51 27.63
CA SER A 403 19.69 -47.44 27.69
C SER A 403 18.37 -46.82 28.20
N SER A 404 17.25 -47.54 28.00
CA SER A 404 15.86 -47.11 28.26
C SER A 404 15.02 -48.19 28.97
N THR A 405 14.16 -47.83 29.93
CA THR A 405 13.11 -48.71 30.51
C THR A 405 11.90 -47.91 31.03
N ALA A 406 10.88 -48.58 31.60
CA ALA A 406 9.50 -48.08 31.77
C ALA A 406 9.04 -47.83 33.24
N ALA A 407 7.73 -47.56 33.42
CA ALA A 407 6.98 -47.24 34.66
C ALA A 407 6.78 -48.47 35.62
N PRO A 408 6.00 -48.49 36.75
CA PRO A 408 4.67 -47.85 36.99
C PRO A 408 4.29 -47.43 38.47
N LEU A 409 2.99 -47.07 38.70
CA LEU A 409 2.25 -46.88 39.99
C LEU A 409 2.69 -45.69 40.89
N GLY A 410 1.89 -45.03 41.75
CA GLY A 410 0.46 -45.06 42.19
C GLY A 410 0.29 -44.05 43.38
N GLU A 411 -0.86 -43.72 44.00
CA GLU A 411 -2.31 -43.92 43.75
C GLU A 411 -3.16 -43.01 44.73
N SER A 412 -4.52 -43.09 44.71
CA SER A 412 -5.54 -42.39 45.56
C SER A 412 -5.76 -40.86 45.38
N SER A 413 -6.94 -40.19 45.42
CA SER A 413 -8.35 -40.43 45.90
C SER A 413 -8.68 -39.89 47.32
N PRO A 414 -9.95 -39.55 47.69
CA PRO A 414 -11.13 -39.13 46.89
C PRO A 414 -12.14 -38.11 47.53
N TRP A 415 -12.94 -37.40 46.69
CA TRP A 415 -14.40 -37.04 46.90
C TRP A 415 -14.80 -36.14 48.12
N PRO A 416 -16.09 -35.68 48.33
CA PRO A 416 -17.39 -36.12 47.79
C PRO A 416 -18.35 -35.08 47.16
N GLN A 417 -19.51 -35.58 46.70
CA GLN A 417 -20.65 -34.84 46.11
C GLN A 417 -21.91 -34.91 47.03
N THR A 418 -23.07 -34.61 46.44
CA THR A 418 -24.46 -35.08 46.76
C THR A 418 -25.36 -34.13 47.58
N PRO A 419 -26.70 -34.27 47.54
CA PRO A 419 -27.57 -34.35 46.34
C PRO A 419 -28.92 -33.60 46.52
N SER A 420 -29.97 -34.06 45.82
CA SER A 420 -31.41 -33.82 46.04
C SER A 420 -31.98 -32.46 45.53
N SER A 421 -33.00 -32.34 44.67
CA SER A 421 -34.16 -33.15 44.21
C SER A 421 -35.50 -32.92 44.95
N ALA A 422 -36.53 -32.52 44.20
CA ALA A 422 -37.94 -32.55 44.57
C ALA A 422 -38.84 -32.41 43.31
N GLU A 423 -40.01 -33.05 43.31
CA GLU A 423 -41.05 -32.98 42.28
C GLU A 423 -42.32 -32.30 42.85
N ALA A 424 -43.25 -31.79 42.01
CA ALA A 424 -44.71 -32.00 42.15
C ALA A 424 -45.60 -31.18 41.18
N VAL A 425 -46.47 -31.90 40.46
CA VAL A 425 -47.92 -31.67 40.24
C VAL A 425 -48.45 -30.26 39.85
N GLY A 426 -48.58 -30.10 38.53
CA GLY A 426 -49.71 -29.61 37.70
C GLY A 426 -50.97 -28.89 38.22
N THR A 427 -51.53 -28.06 37.31
CA THR A 427 -52.97 -27.95 36.98
C THR A 427 -53.15 -27.24 35.62
N SER A 428 -54.38 -27.22 35.06
CA SER A 428 -54.66 -26.79 33.67
C SER A 428 -55.42 -25.45 33.58
N ALA A 429 -55.07 -24.59 32.63
CA ALA A 429 -55.88 -23.45 32.17
C ALA A 429 -55.49 -22.99 30.75
N THR A 430 -56.49 -22.60 29.95
CA THR A 430 -56.33 -22.20 28.53
C THR A 430 -56.33 -20.67 28.38
N ALA A 431 -55.35 -20.09 27.69
CA ALA A 431 -55.40 -18.69 27.20
C ALA A 431 -54.46 -18.48 25.99
N LEU A 432 -54.76 -17.47 25.17
CA LEU A 432 -53.96 -17.09 23.99
C LEU A 432 -52.83 -16.09 24.33
N ALA A 433 -51.90 -15.98 23.39
CA ALA A 433 -50.74 -15.08 23.28
C ALA A 433 -50.80 -13.73 24.03
N PRO A 434 -49.63 -13.26 24.52
CA PRO A 434 -48.85 -12.37 23.65
C PRO A 434 -47.38 -12.79 23.44
N ALA A 435 -46.73 -12.23 22.41
CA ALA A 435 -45.35 -12.53 22.04
C ALA A 435 -44.32 -11.86 22.98
N PRO A 436 -43.28 -12.57 23.45
CA PRO A 436 -42.22 -12.00 24.28
C PRO A 436 -41.04 -11.43 23.47
N ALA A 437 -40.39 -10.42 24.04
CA ALA A 437 -39.24 -9.72 23.48
C ALA A 437 -38.02 -10.63 23.18
N SER A 438 -37.21 -10.19 22.21
CA SER A 438 -35.91 -10.76 21.90
C SER A 438 -34.94 -10.64 23.08
N LYS A 439 -34.37 -11.77 23.52
CA LYS A 439 -33.20 -11.76 24.42
C LYS A 439 -31.94 -11.45 23.62
N PRO A 440 -30.99 -10.66 24.17
CA PRO A 440 -29.73 -10.39 23.49
C PRO A 440 -28.90 -11.66 23.39
N PHE A 441 -28.46 -12.00 22.17
CA PHE A 441 -27.48 -13.06 21.96
C PHE A 441 -26.12 -12.57 22.50
N GLN A 442 -25.72 -13.07 23.67
CA GLN A 442 -24.36 -12.86 24.17
C GLN A 442 -23.37 -13.63 23.29
N LEU A 443 -22.88 -12.96 22.24
CA LEU A 443 -21.67 -13.36 21.55
C LEU A 443 -20.52 -13.30 22.56
N LYS A 444 -20.10 -14.47 23.06
CA LYS A 444 -18.82 -14.63 23.75
C LYS A 444 -17.74 -14.02 22.85
N PRO A 445 -16.85 -13.15 23.36
CA PRO A 445 -15.72 -12.69 22.57
C PRO A 445 -14.82 -13.90 22.27
N LYS A 446 -14.94 -14.46 21.07
CA LYS A 446 -13.91 -15.35 20.54
C LYS A 446 -12.63 -14.52 20.50
N SER A 447 -11.62 -14.94 21.25
CA SER A 447 -10.33 -14.28 21.32
C SER A 447 -9.85 -13.93 19.91
N ALA A 448 -9.40 -12.69 19.71
CA ALA A 448 -8.81 -12.28 18.45
C ALA A 448 -7.62 -13.21 18.16
N GLN A 449 -7.77 -14.10 17.18
CA GLN A 449 -6.68 -14.96 16.76
C GLN A 449 -5.61 -14.06 16.17
N VAL A 450 -4.46 -13.99 16.83
CA VAL A 450 -3.27 -13.30 16.32
C VAL A 450 -2.80 -14.10 15.11
N VAL A 451 -3.23 -13.67 13.93
CA VAL A 451 -2.83 -14.27 12.65
C VAL A 451 -1.31 -14.09 12.51
N PRO A 452 -0.55 -15.12 12.10
CA PRO A 452 0.87 -14.97 11.81
C PRO A 452 1.12 -13.86 10.78
N ILE A 453 2.14 -13.05 11.03
CA ILE A 453 2.48 -11.91 10.17
C ILE A 453 3.29 -12.43 8.98
N GLU A 454 2.66 -12.51 7.80
CA GLU A 454 3.40 -12.45 6.53
C GLU A 454 3.55 -10.98 6.09
N GLU A 455 4.69 -10.71 5.45
CA GLU A 455 5.33 -9.40 5.24
C GLU A 455 4.37 -8.24 4.84
N PHE A 456 3.96 -7.43 5.83
CA PHE A 456 3.50 -6.07 5.56
C PHE A 456 4.68 -5.17 5.19
N GLN A 457 4.44 -4.31 4.20
CA GLN A 457 5.38 -3.35 3.62
C GLN A 457 5.99 -2.42 4.69
N ASP A 458 7.28 -2.08 4.54
CA ASP A 458 8.10 -1.39 5.54
C ASP A 458 7.37 -0.25 6.27
N CYS A 459 7.06 -0.49 7.56
CA CYS A 459 6.39 0.50 8.39
C CYS A 459 7.37 1.62 8.79
N GLU A 460 7.26 2.76 8.11
CA GLU A 460 8.05 3.97 8.35
C GLU A 460 7.71 4.56 9.74
N CYS A 461 8.44 4.13 10.76
CA CYS A 461 8.28 4.54 12.16
C CYS A 461 9.49 5.37 12.66
N TYR A 462 10.21 6.02 11.74
CA TYR A 462 11.48 6.75 11.98
C TYR A 462 12.46 6.01 12.92
N GLY A 463 12.65 4.70 12.73
CA GLY A 463 13.51 3.87 13.58
C GLY A 463 13.03 3.65 15.03
N HIS A 464 11.99 4.36 15.47
CA HIS A 464 11.50 4.37 16.85
C HIS A 464 10.49 3.25 17.17
N SER A 465 9.98 2.54 16.16
CA SER A 465 9.33 1.24 16.36
C SER A 465 9.66 0.28 15.22
N ASN A 466 9.66 -1.02 15.53
CA ASN A 466 9.74 -2.12 14.59
C ASN A 466 8.40 -2.86 14.43
N ARG A 467 7.30 -2.25 14.90
CA ARG A 467 5.96 -2.84 14.88
C ARG A 467 4.91 -1.79 14.54
N CYS A 468 3.90 -2.22 13.78
CA CYS A 468 2.78 -1.40 13.36
C CYS A 468 1.47 -2.20 13.43
N SER A 469 0.35 -1.49 13.37
CA SER A 469 -1.00 -2.02 13.29
C SER A 469 -1.76 -1.25 12.23
N TYR A 470 -2.48 -1.97 11.36
CA TYR A 470 -3.35 -1.37 10.36
C TYR A 470 -4.77 -1.22 10.93
N ILE A 471 -5.39 -0.07 10.66
CA ILE A 471 -6.72 0.30 11.15
C ILE A 471 -7.65 0.39 9.94
N ASP A 472 -8.33 -0.72 9.62
CA ASP A 472 -9.08 -0.93 8.37
C ASP A 472 -10.05 0.21 8.03
N PHE A 473 -10.81 0.67 9.02
CA PHE A 473 -11.87 1.67 8.86
C PHE A 473 -11.36 3.11 8.71
N LEU A 474 -10.07 3.36 8.98
CA LEU A 474 -9.41 4.63 8.69
C LEU A 474 -8.42 4.52 7.51
N ASN A 475 -8.12 3.30 7.04
CA ASN A 475 -7.07 3.03 6.03
C ASN A 475 -5.70 3.62 6.47
N VAL A 476 -5.40 3.52 7.77
CA VAL A 476 -4.19 4.08 8.40
C VAL A 476 -3.31 2.95 8.97
N VAL A 477 -2.02 3.01 8.66
CA VAL A 477 -0.97 2.23 9.34
C VAL A 477 -0.43 3.07 10.48
N THR A 478 -0.54 2.57 11.72
CA THR A 478 -0.03 3.24 12.92
C THR A 478 1.07 2.39 13.56
N CYS A 479 2.23 2.99 13.79
CA CYS A 479 3.32 2.41 14.57
C CYS A 479 2.87 2.17 16.02
N VAL A 480 3.08 0.95 16.53
CA VAL A 480 2.71 0.58 17.90
C VAL A 480 3.95 0.54 18.79
N SER A 481 3.78 0.93 20.06
CA SER A 481 4.86 0.97 21.05
C SER A 481 6.09 1.77 20.61
N CYS A 482 5.88 2.99 20.11
CA CYS A 482 6.95 3.96 19.83
C CYS A 482 7.90 4.12 21.04
N LYS A 483 9.20 4.03 20.79
CA LYS A 483 10.29 4.22 21.76
C LYS A 483 10.77 5.67 21.78
N HIS A 484 11.88 5.93 22.47
CA HIS A 484 12.62 7.19 22.41
C HIS A 484 11.75 8.43 22.76
N ASN A 485 10.79 8.22 23.69
CA ASN A 485 9.78 9.20 24.11
C ASN A 485 8.93 9.81 22.98
N THR A 486 8.75 9.07 21.89
CA THR A 486 7.98 9.49 20.71
C THR A 486 6.55 8.93 20.68
N ARG A 487 5.71 9.50 19.81
CA ARG A 487 4.30 9.17 19.58
C ARG A 487 3.85 9.63 18.19
N GLY A 488 2.60 9.31 17.84
CA GLY A 488 2.01 9.64 16.55
C GLY A 488 2.01 8.44 15.60
N GLN A 489 1.31 8.58 14.48
CA GLN A 489 1.11 7.50 13.50
C GLN A 489 2.42 6.86 13.02
N HIS A 490 3.47 7.66 12.88
CA HIS A 490 4.80 7.27 12.41
C HIS A 490 5.88 7.44 13.49
N CYS A 491 5.49 7.55 14.77
CA CYS A 491 6.38 7.95 15.87
C CYS A 491 7.04 9.33 15.69
N GLN A 492 6.41 10.24 14.90
CA GLN A 492 7.03 11.47 14.41
C GLN A 492 6.93 12.70 15.35
N HIS A 493 6.35 12.56 16.55
CA HIS A 493 6.14 13.64 17.51
C HIS A 493 6.59 13.22 18.92
N CYS A 494 7.07 14.17 19.73
CA CYS A 494 7.40 13.87 21.12
C CYS A 494 6.16 13.67 22.01
N ARG A 495 6.26 12.76 22.98
CA ARG A 495 5.24 12.46 23.99
C ARG A 495 4.95 13.71 24.83
N LEU A 496 3.75 13.81 25.40
CA LEU A 496 3.45 14.85 26.40
C LEU A 496 4.46 14.75 27.56
N GLY A 497 5.07 15.87 27.94
CA GLY A 497 6.23 15.91 28.84
C GLY A 497 7.59 15.91 28.12
N TYR A 498 7.62 15.88 26.78
CA TYR A 498 8.84 15.97 25.96
C TYR A 498 8.65 16.94 24.78
N TYR A 499 9.72 17.61 24.36
CA TYR A 499 9.77 18.51 23.19
C TYR A 499 10.84 18.06 22.19
N ARG A 500 10.75 18.52 20.93
CA ARG A 500 11.63 18.08 19.85
C ARG A 500 12.95 18.85 19.85
N ASN A 501 14.07 18.13 19.77
CA ASN A 501 15.36 18.70 19.42
C ASN A 501 15.36 19.13 17.94
N GLY A 502 15.38 20.44 17.68
CA GLY A 502 15.44 21.00 16.33
C GLY A 502 16.75 20.76 15.58
N SER A 503 17.81 20.35 16.28
CA SER A 503 19.14 20.08 15.71
C SER A 503 19.42 18.59 15.46
N ALA A 504 18.46 17.70 15.75
CA ALA A 504 18.56 16.26 15.51
C ALA A 504 17.66 15.83 14.33
N GLU A 505 18.10 14.79 13.61
CA GLU A 505 17.28 14.13 12.59
C GLU A 505 16.15 13.32 13.24
N LEU A 506 15.11 12.99 12.47
CA LEU A 506 13.84 12.51 13.03
C LEU A 506 13.88 11.05 13.50
N ASP A 507 14.98 10.34 13.25
CA ASP A 507 15.24 8.96 13.64
C ASP A 507 16.28 8.79 14.77
N ASP A 508 16.81 9.90 15.32
CA ASP A 508 17.73 9.90 16.47
C ASP A 508 17.05 9.43 17.77
N GLU A 509 17.70 8.56 18.53
CA GLU A 509 17.21 8.04 19.84
C GLU A 509 17.01 9.14 20.90
N ASN A 510 17.58 10.32 20.71
CA ASN A 510 17.51 11.48 21.61
C ASN A 510 16.77 12.68 20.97
N VAL A 511 15.98 12.45 19.91
CA VAL A 511 15.21 13.51 19.23
C VAL A 511 14.17 14.19 20.14
N CYS A 512 13.77 13.55 21.24
CA CYS A 512 12.80 14.07 22.21
C CYS A 512 13.41 14.31 23.60
N ILE A 513 13.56 15.59 23.95
CA ILE A 513 14.16 16.07 25.20
C ILE A 513 13.05 16.26 26.25
N GLU A 514 13.32 15.92 27.50
CA GLU A 514 12.33 16.03 28.59
C GLU A 514 12.02 17.48 28.95
N CYS A 515 10.74 17.77 29.19
CA CYS A 515 10.27 19.11 29.54
C CYS A 515 10.83 19.58 30.88
N ASN A 516 10.97 18.70 31.89
CA ASN A 516 11.46 19.03 33.24
C ASN A 516 10.79 20.27 33.87
N CYS A 517 9.48 20.44 33.65
CA CYS A 517 8.70 21.52 34.23
C CYS A 517 8.55 21.32 35.74
N ASN A 518 8.80 22.38 36.52
CA ASN A 518 8.67 22.35 37.97
C ASN A 518 7.21 22.07 38.37
N GLN A 519 6.96 20.96 39.05
CA GLN A 519 5.60 20.48 39.37
C GLN A 519 4.77 21.45 40.23
N ILE A 520 5.42 22.40 40.92
CA ILE A 520 4.76 23.34 41.83
C ILE A 520 4.65 24.74 41.22
N GLY A 521 5.64 25.18 40.44
CA GLY A 521 5.62 26.46 39.74
C GLY A 521 4.94 26.42 38.36
N SER A 522 4.83 25.26 37.72
CA SER A 522 4.15 25.09 36.42
C SER A 522 2.68 24.74 36.60
N VAL A 523 1.83 25.17 35.65
CA VAL A 523 0.42 24.75 35.57
C VAL A 523 0.33 23.23 35.37
N HIS A 524 1.22 22.67 34.56
CA HIS A 524 1.35 21.24 34.28
C HIS A 524 2.79 20.84 33.90
N ASP A 525 3.04 19.53 33.82
CA ASP A 525 4.30 18.87 33.45
C ASP A 525 4.77 19.10 31.99
N ARG A 526 3.98 19.84 31.20
CA ARG A 526 4.16 19.98 29.74
C ARG A 526 4.80 21.32 29.39
N CYS A 527 5.61 21.26 28.34
CA CYS A 527 6.23 22.41 27.70
C CYS A 527 5.81 22.53 26.23
N ASN A 528 6.07 23.68 25.63
CA ASN A 528 5.86 23.95 24.20
C ASN A 528 6.96 23.29 23.32
N GLU A 529 6.88 23.48 22.00
CA GLU A 529 7.85 22.90 21.05
C GLU A 529 9.29 23.39 21.25
N THR A 530 9.51 24.54 21.90
CA THR A 530 10.84 25.07 22.23
C THR A 530 11.32 24.75 23.65
N GLY A 531 10.57 23.94 24.41
CA GLY A 531 10.97 23.46 25.74
C GLY A 531 10.58 24.38 26.92
N PHE A 532 9.80 25.44 26.70
CA PHE A 532 9.31 26.35 27.74
C PHE A 532 8.01 25.84 28.37
N CYS A 533 7.96 25.87 29.70
CA CYS A 533 6.82 25.43 30.51
C CYS A 533 5.78 26.53 30.70
N GLU A 534 4.51 26.16 30.93
CA GLU A 534 3.45 27.11 31.29
C GLU A 534 3.48 27.37 32.80
N CYS A 535 3.85 28.58 33.20
CA CYS A 535 4.04 28.95 34.61
C CYS A 535 2.75 29.43 35.27
N ARG A 536 2.58 29.09 36.56
CA ARG A 536 1.51 29.63 37.41
C ARG A 536 1.79 31.10 37.70
N GLU A 537 0.73 31.81 38.11
CA GLU A 537 0.84 33.18 38.61
C GLU A 537 1.93 33.27 39.69
N GLY A 538 2.83 34.26 39.55
CA GLY A 538 3.98 34.44 40.42
C GLY A 538 5.25 33.66 40.05
N ALA A 539 5.17 32.62 39.22
CA ALA A 539 6.33 31.81 38.79
C ALA A 539 6.94 32.31 37.47
N ALA A 540 8.24 32.03 37.28
CA ALA A 540 9.04 32.52 36.16
C ALA A 540 10.16 31.53 35.78
N GLY A 541 10.93 31.86 34.73
CA GLY A 541 11.99 31.01 34.19
C GLY A 541 11.46 29.97 33.19
N PRO A 542 12.34 29.34 32.38
CA PRO A 542 11.93 28.43 31.30
C PRO A 542 11.28 27.14 31.82
N LYS A 543 11.55 26.75 33.08
CA LYS A 543 11.00 25.56 33.74
C LYS A 543 10.06 25.89 34.90
N CYS A 544 9.70 27.16 35.07
CA CYS A 544 8.87 27.66 36.18
C CYS A 544 9.44 27.36 37.57
N ASP A 545 10.77 27.40 37.64
CA ASP A 545 11.62 27.13 38.80
C ASP A 545 12.06 28.41 39.54
N ASP A 546 11.93 29.58 38.89
CA ASP A 546 12.08 30.90 39.51
C ASP A 546 10.73 31.48 39.96
N CYS A 547 10.77 32.56 40.74
CA CYS A 547 9.62 33.43 40.99
C CYS A 547 9.82 34.81 40.35
N LEU A 548 8.71 35.48 40.00
CA LEU A 548 8.72 36.90 39.66
C LEU A 548 9.22 37.75 40.87
N PRO A 549 9.87 38.91 40.65
CA PRO A 549 10.48 39.71 41.74
C PRO A 549 9.55 40.17 42.88
N THR A 550 8.24 40.06 42.70
CA THR A 550 7.20 40.36 43.71
C THR A 550 6.76 39.14 44.52
N HIS A 551 7.36 37.97 44.29
CA HIS A 551 6.99 36.68 44.89
C HIS A 551 8.21 35.97 45.49
N TYR A 552 7.97 34.97 46.35
CA TYR A 552 9.03 34.13 46.93
C TYR A 552 8.70 32.64 46.85
N TRP A 553 9.74 31.81 46.71
CA TRP A 553 9.59 30.36 46.63
C TRP A 553 9.44 29.74 48.01
N ARG A 554 8.36 28.96 48.21
CA ARG A 554 8.16 28.12 49.40
C ARG A 554 7.67 26.72 49.00
N GLN A 555 6.41 26.66 48.57
CA GLN A 555 5.76 25.50 47.98
C GLN A 555 5.03 25.99 46.72
N GLY A 556 5.82 26.48 45.76
CA GLY A 556 5.37 27.39 44.72
C GLY A 556 5.67 28.85 45.09
N CYS A 557 5.37 29.75 44.15
CA CYS A 557 5.60 31.19 44.29
C CYS A 557 4.41 31.87 44.95
N TYR A 558 4.62 32.47 46.12
CA TYR A 558 3.61 33.25 46.83
C TYR A 558 3.94 34.74 46.77
N PRO A 559 2.95 35.64 46.65
CA PRO A 559 3.17 37.09 46.72
C PRO A 559 3.94 37.49 48.00
N ASN A 560 4.88 38.44 47.88
CA ASN A 560 5.57 39.07 49.01
C ASN A 560 4.65 40.09 49.73
N VAL A 561 3.47 39.64 50.16
CA VAL A 561 2.52 40.42 50.97
C VAL A 561 2.85 40.26 52.44
N CYS A 562 3.01 41.38 53.16
CA CYS A 562 3.41 41.40 54.57
C CYS A 562 2.34 41.87 55.56
N ASP A 563 1.10 42.10 55.10
CA ASP A 563 -0.03 42.48 55.96
C ASP A 563 -1.37 42.12 55.29
N ASP A 564 -2.46 42.04 56.06
CA ASP A 564 -3.79 41.66 55.58
C ASP A 564 -4.34 42.67 54.53
N ASP A 565 -3.89 43.94 54.58
CA ASP A 565 -4.23 45.02 53.64
C ASP A 565 -3.52 44.92 52.26
N GLN A 566 -3.09 43.72 51.85
CA GLN A 566 -2.49 43.42 50.53
C GLN A 566 -1.23 44.25 50.17
N LEU A 567 -0.42 44.63 51.17
CA LEU A 567 0.79 45.42 50.96
C LEU A 567 1.98 44.56 50.48
N LEU A 568 2.25 44.56 49.18
CA LEU A 568 3.44 43.91 48.59
C LEU A 568 4.74 44.69 48.87
N CYS A 569 5.84 43.98 49.10
CA CYS A 569 7.19 44.54 49.01
C CYS A 569 7.52 45.03 47.58
N GLN A 570 8.27 46.13 47.49
CA GLN A 570 8.74 46.77 46.25
C GLN A 570 10.23 46.47 46.02
N ASN A 571 10.74 46.83 44.84
CA ASN A 571 12.18 46.85 44.51
C ASN A 571 12.96 45.55 44.83
N GLY A 572 12.30 44.39 44.73
CA GLY A 572 12.89 43.08 45.03
C GLY A 572 12.97 42.72 46.52
N GLY A 573 12.26 43.42 47.40
CA GLY A 573 12.12 43.06 48.80
C GLY A 573 11.38 41.74 49.01
N THR A 574 11.89 40.89 49.91
CA THR A 574 11.29 39.59 50.25
C THR A 574 10.52 39.70 51.57
N CYS A 575 9.30 39.17 51.64
CA CYS A 575 8.53 39.23 52.88
C CYS A 575 9.03 38.19 53.90
N VAL A 576 9.36 38.64 55.11
CA VAL A 576 9.80 37.78 56.22
C VAL A 576 8.67 37.64 57.23
N GLN A 577 8.31 36.38 57.53
CA GLN A 577 7.31 35.99 58.53
C GLN A 577 5.91 36.62 58.35
N ASN A 578 5.57 37.08 57.13
CA ASN A 578 4.34 37.81 56.83
C ASN A 578 4.11 39.04 57.75
N GLN A 579 5.19 39.74 58.13
CA GLN A 579 5.12 40.92 59.01
C GLN A 579 6.09 42.06 58.65
N ARG A 580 7.15 41.79 57.87
CA ARG A 580 8.10 42.83 57.43
C ARG A 580 8.78 42.48 56.11
N CYS A 581 9.04 43.47 55.26
CA CYS A 581 9.91 43.29 54.11
C CYS A 581 11.39 43.27 54.55
N ALA A 582 12.18 42.36 54.00
CA ALA A 582 13.64 42.41 54.01
C ALA A 582 14.11 42.97 52.67
N CYS A 583 14.77 44.11 52.69
CA CYS A 583 15.15 44.85 51.49
C CYS A 583 16.51 44.41 50.94
N PRO A 584 16.67 44.30 49.61
CA PRO A 584 17.97 44.10 48.99
C PRO A 584 18.86 45.34 49.16
N SER A 585 20.16 45.16 48.96
CA SER A 585 21.16 46.23 48.95
C SER A 585 20.72 47.39 48.05
N GLY A 586 20.78 48.62 48.56
CA GLY A 586 20.32 49.81 47.86
C GLY A 586 18.84 50.18 48.06
N TYR A 587 18.07 49.46 48.89
CA TYR A 587 16.68 49.82 49.23
C TYR A 587 16.37 49.75 50.74
N THR A 588 15.37 50.52 51.17
CA THR A 588 14.90 50.68 52.56
C THR A 588 13.44 51.16 52.59
N GLY A 589 12.87 51.37 53.78
CA GLY A 589 11.44 51.64 53.97
C GLY A 589 10.66 50.37 54.32
N VAL A 590 9.40 50.52 54.76
CA VAL A 590 8.60 49.43 55.35
C VAL A 590 8.26 48.35 54.31
N ARG A 591 8.16 48.77 53.04
CA ARG A 591 7.92 47.96 51.85
C ARG A 591 9.11 47.98 50.88
N CYS A 592 10.30 48.42 51.30
CA CYS A 592 11.47 48.64 50.44
C CYS A 592 11.25 49.70 49.33
N GLU A 593 10.31 50.62 49.57
CA GLU A 593 9.85 51.66 48.64
C GLU A 593 10.83 52.84 48.47
N GLN A 594 11.82 52.98 49.36
CA GLN A 594 12.81 54.06 49.32
C GLN A 594 14.16 53.53 48.81
N PRO A 595 14.84 54.20 47.86
CA PRO A 595 16.23 53.89 47.57
C PRO A 595 17.10 54.25 48.77
N ARG A 596 17.92 53.30 49.21
CA ARG A 596 18.90 53.48 50.28
C ARG A 596 20.20 54.02 49.69
N CYS A 597 20.25 55.35 49.52
CA CYS A 597 21.45 56.07 49.11
C CYS A 597 22.49 56.10 50.27
N ASP A 598 22.99 54.94 50.69
CA ASP A 598 24.10 54.80 51.63
C ASP A 598 25.43 55.14 50.92
N PRO A 599 26.18 56.18 51.32
CA PRO A 599 27.38 56.64 50.62
C PRO A 599 28.63 55.76 50.90
N ALA A 600 28.44 54.45 51.09
CA ALA A 600 29.46 53.52 51.58
C ALA A 600 29.37 52.10 50.95
N ALA A 601 28.63 51.92 49.86
CA ALA A 601 28.62 50.68 49.08
C ALA A 601 29.63 50.78 47.91
N GLU A 602 30.70 49.98 47.94
CA GLU A 602 31.79 50.03 46.94
C GLU A 602 31.45 49.39 45.57
N ASP A 603 30.18 49.05 45.29
CA ASP A 603 29.78 48.44 44.01
C ASP A 603 28.49 49.07 43.44
N GLY A 604 28.62 49.71 42.27
CA GLY A 604 27.56 49.90 41.28
C GLY A 604 26.28 50.68 41.64
N GLY A 605 26.20 51.35 42.80
CA GLY A 605 24.98 52.04 43.25
C GLY A 605 24.42 53.07 42.25
N LEU A 606 23.10 53.07 42.03
CA LEU A 606 22.45 54.02 41.12
C LEU A 606 22.57 55.47 41.61
N ASP A 607 22.82 56.38 40.68
CA ASP A 607 22.82 57.82 40.88
C ASP A 607 21.44 58.31 41.37
N CYS A 608 21.38 58.85 42.59
CA CYS A 608 20.14 59.27 43.22
C CYS A 608 19.59 60.62 42.67
N ASP A 609 20.34 61.34 41.82
CA ASP A 609 20.00 62.70 41.34
C ASP A 609 19.02 62.76 40.14
N ARG A 610 17.87 62.06 40.21
CA ARG A 610 16.77 62.28 39.24
C ARG A 610 15.33 61.95 39.68
N ALA A 611 14.87 62.54 40.79
CA ALA A 611 13.44 62.56 41.13
C ALA A 611 12.68 63.75 40.47
N PRO A 612 11.55 63.54 39.75
CA PRO A 612 10.78 64.63 39.14
C PRO A 612 9.86 65.31 40.17
N GLY A 613 10.40 66.21 40.98
CA GLY A 613 9.63 66.76 42.12
C GLY A 613 10.17 68.02 42.80
N ALA A 614 10.73 68.99 42.07
CA ALA A 614 11.19 70.27 42.64
C ALA A 614 10.80 71.49 41.78
N ALA A 615 10.36 72.56 42.45
CA ALA A 615 9.94 73.81 41.80
C ALA A 615 11.15 74.63 41.25
N PRO A 616 10.97 75.45 40.20
CA PRO A 616 12.08 76.12 39.52
C PRO A 616 12.72 77.25 40.34
N ARG A 617 14.05 77.37 40.26
CA ARG A 617 14.79 78.53 40.80
C ARG A 617 14.74 79.71 39.81
N PRO A 618 14.50 80.95 40.26
CA PRO A 618 14.30 82.11 39.39
C PRO A 618 15.64 82.70 38.89
N ALA A 619 16.29 82.04 37.93
CA ALA A 619 17.55 82.52 37.34
C ALA A 619 17.64 82.37 35.81
N THR A 620 16.90 81.45 35.18
CA THR A 620 17.00 81.14 33.75
C THR A 620 16.00 81.89 32.85
N LEU A 621 15.00 82.56 33.45
CA LEU A 621 13.92 83.26 32.73
C LEU A 621 14.38 84.50 31.91
N LEU A 622 15.59 85.00 32.13
CA LEU A 622 16.18 86.11 31.35
C LEU A 622 16.94 85.64 30.09
N GLY A 623 17.30 84.36 29.97
CA GLY A 623 18.01 83.85 28.79
C GLY A 623 17.11 83.66 27.57
N CYS A 624 15.97 82.98 27.75
CA CYS A 624 15.10 82.59 26.63
C CYS A 624 14.31 83.74 26.00
N LEU A 625 14.09 84.85 26.72
CA LEU A 625 13.37 86.02 26.19
C LEU A 625 14.21 86.87 25.20
N LEU A 626 15.55 86.75 25.22
CA LEU A 626 16.41 87.43 24.25
C LEU A 626 16.58 86.65 22.93
N LEU A 627 16.47 85.32 22.96
CA LEU A 627 16.62 84.49 21.76
C LEU A 627 15.37 84.46 20.86
N LEU A 628 14.17 84.70 21.41
CA LEU A 628 12.94 84.88 20.61
C LEU A 628 12.83 86.28 19.96
N GLY A 629 13.67 87.24 20.35
CA GLY A 629 13.70 88.60 19.77
C GLY A 629 14.52 88.73 18.48
N LEU A 630 15.44 87.81 18.21
CA LEU A 630 16.41 87.92 17.10
C LEU A 630 16.05 87.09 15.86
N ALA A 631 15.16 86.11 15.97
CA ALA A 631 14.69 85.28 14.83
C ALA A 631 13.58 85.95 13.98
N ALA A 632 13.41 87.27 14.09
CA ALA A 632 12.31 88.03 13.47
C ALA A 632 12.77 89.15 12.51
N ARG A 633 14.06 89.21 12.14
CA ARG A 633 14.59 90.09 11.10
C ARG A 633 15.71 89.39 10.33
N LEU A 634 15.75 89.62 9.00
CA LEU A 634 16.71 89.06 8.03
C LEU A 634 16.54 87.52 7.83
N GLY A 635 15.93 87.04 6.75
CA GLY A 635 15.22 87.80 5.72
C GLY A 635 16.07 88.32 4.56
N CYS A 636 17.13 87.60 4.17
CA CYS A 636 17.67 87.59 2.80
C CYS A 636 18.49 86.31 2.59
#